data_AF-A0A0C1ZT27-F1
#
_entry.id   AF-A0A0C1ZT27-F1
#
_cell.length_a   1.000
_cell.length_b   1.000
_cell.length_c   1.000
_cell.angle_alpha   90.00
_cell.angle_beta   90.00
_cell.angle_gamma   90.00
#
_symmetry.space_group_name_H-M   'P 1'
#
loop_
_entity.id
_entity.type
_entity.pdbx_description
1 polymer ?
#
loop_
_entity_poly.entity_id
_entity_poly.type
_entity_poly.pdbx_seq_one_letter_code
_entity_poly.pdbx_strand_id
1 'polypeptide(L)'
;MASPARYFSISLVAALPLACGDNAAGTGDASEQGISTSDTAETAGDGDGDAGDGDGDPGDGDGDCADPCGDECCGDQESCDLNTGTCEIDCGEAEPCGDPAMCCGDGQLCYGGGCIVPGDPCQVGVCATDTDTGCGPTEVCDPDLDLCVPNLADNGCTYEPEPGVFDPVPRFTWGSRKNRVCDGDADCQKEEICDNGSCAVTWPHIQPADDDLPAFYQAVSTPAVGDLDGDCIPEIVFNTYQNSSYTANGVLRAIHGDTGEKLWTFSDPDHESDSGATPAIGDLDGDGSPEIINPGEGPWLYALSAQGNLLWKSDSYSGSGKSGSPSLANMDLQGNAEIVYGRAVFDSNGALLWQGSDHVGNNGSVGQLSCVADLDGDLRPEVIAGGTAYAFTGTVGVDFDGSVLWKHGSDGYCGIADFQLDGVPEVVVVRSNSIDVLDGPTGTLLASISIAGGGAGGPPNIADFDGDGFPDIGTAGGNNYVVVQFDGVDQLTQLWQASTKDGSSQRTGSSVFDFDGDGRSEVVYGDEWYLRIYPGTEPDCDLMIPGPNCDGDMTDAEILFIDINSSRTRAEYPVIADVDGDFKAEIIVTTNNESSQGAIGDAGVEVFEDRLDNWVGTLPIWNQHTYHVTNVDAKGGIPIVEENNWQVPVDKPENSYRRNAQGAVANCAPDLVLEDLVQVGACLDNMMTLRVRVCNQGCLGVGPGVKVTFSEQDAGVLGTASTAAAIVAGACQTVELTVPTPNDAAPYFINASVDDDGMGGGALNECIEDNNDIGPQEFCLSIG
;
A
#
# COMPACT_ATOMS: atom_id res chain seq x y z
N MET A 1 40.48 47.29 26.26
CA MET A 1 40.00 46.76 27.55
C MET A 1 39.02 45.65 27.18
N ALA A 2 39.54 44.45 26.97
CA ALA A 2 39.63 43.37 27.96
C ALA A 2 38.30 42.61 28.06
N SER A 3 38.32 41.39 27.50
CA SER A 3 37.41 40.27 27.73
C SER A 3 37.28 39.95 29.24
N PRO A 4 36.30 39.13 29.65
CA PRO A 4 36.65 37.71 29.76
C PRO A 4 35.57 36.73 29.27
N ALA A 5 36.06 35.64 28.68
CA ALA A 5 35.40 34.36 28.48
C ALA A 5 35.48 33.46 29.74
N ARG A 6 34.60 32.44 29.80
CA ARG A 6 34.63 31.13 30.53
C ARG A 6 33.24 30.83 31.13
N TYR A 7 32.63 29.64 31.12
CA TYR A 7 32.94 28.25 30.74
C TYR A 7 31.56 27.55 30.59
N PHE A 8 31.36 26.64 29.62
CA PHE A 8 30.43 25.52 29.79
C PHE A 8 31.05 24.27 29.15
N SER A 9 30.97 23.16 29.88
CA SER A 9 31.66 21.90 29.64
C SER A 9 30.90 21.03 28.64
N ILE A 10 31.65 20.46 27.69
CA ILE A 10 31.22 19.35 26.83
C ILE A 10 31.65 18.04 27.51
N SER A 11 30.72 17.11 27.65
CA SER A 11 31.01 15.68 27.89
C SER A 11 30.59 14.91 26.65
N LEU A 12 31.55 14.58 25.79
CA LEU A 12 31.39 13.63 24.69
C LEU A 12 32.11 12.34 25.10
N VAL A 13 31.41 11.22 25.13
CA VAL A 13 32.01 9.88 25.26
C VAL A 13 32.29 9.36 23.85
N ALA A 14 33.52 8.91 23.66
CA ALA A 14 34.10 8.46 22.40
C ALA A 14 33.94 6.94 22.19
N ALA A 15 33.80 6.52 20.94
CA ALA A 15 34.20 5.20 20.45
C ALA A 15 35.07 5.34 19.19
N LEU A 16 36.12 4.52 19.15
CA LEU A 16 37.31 4.58 18.28
C LEU A 16 37.08 4.18 16.81
N PRO A 17 37.93 4.66 15.88
CA PRO A 17 38.32 3.89 14.71
C PRO A 17 39.76 3.37 14.84
N LEU A 18 39.97 2.08 14.52
CA LEU A 18 41.28 1.47 14.36
C LEU A 18 41.77 1.68 12.92
N ALA A 19 42.79 2.52 12.77
CA ALA A 19 43.68 2.52 11.61
C ALA A 19 45.02 1.87 12.03
N CYS A 20 45.44 0.82 11.32
CA CYS A 20 46.80 0.29 11.40
C CYS A 20 47.65 0.93 10.28
N GLY A 21 48.81 1.45 10.68
CA GLY A 21 49.67 2.29 9.86
C GLY A 21 50.79 1.54 9.13
N ASP A 22 51.32 2.25 8.14
CA ASP A 22 52.58 1.97 7.44
C ASP A 22 53.80 2.52 8.21
N ASN A 23 54.93 1.79 8.12
CA ASN A 23 56.26 2.40 7.93
C ASN A 23 57.36 1.36 7.56
N ALA A 24 57.75 1.41 6.29
CA ALA A 24 59.07 1.85 5.79
C ALA A 24 60.29 0.90 5.59
N ALA A 25 60.83 1.03 4.36
CA ALA A 25 62.23 1.01 3.87
C ALA A 25 62.94 -0.35 3.67
N GLY A 26 63.65 -0.67 2.57
CA GLY A 26 64.10 -0.03 1.31
C GLY A 26 64.76 -1.16 0.45
N THR A 27 65.17 -1.07 -0.82
CA THR A 27 65.98 -0.06 -1.52
C THR A 27 66.14 -0.42 -3.02
N GLY A 28 66.07 0.59 -3.90
CA GLY A 28 66.88 0.79 -5.13
C GLY A 28 66.48 0.05 -6.42
N ASP A 29 66.71 0.55 -7.63
CA ASP A 29 67.07 1.87 -8.20
C ASP A 29 66.90 1.72 -9.74
N ALA A 30 66.67 2.83 -10.46
CA ALA A 30 66.91 3.09 -11.91
C ALA A 30 66.30 2.12 -12.97
N SER A 31 65.25 2.47 -13.72
CA SER A 31 65.13 3.43 -14.84
C SER A 31 65.50 2.92 -16.25
N GLU A 32 64.61 3.25 -17.20
CA GLU A 32 64.77 3.44 -18.65
C GLU A 32 64.41 2.32 -19.66
N GLN A 33 63.30 2.61 -20.35
CA GLN A 33 63.08 2.62 -21.81
C GLN A 33 63.23 1.32 -22.66
N GLY A 34 62.09 0.91 -23.24
CA GLY A 34 61.92 0.99 -24.69
C GLY A 34 62.00 -0.28 -25.54
N ILE A 35 60.87 -0.56 -26.22
CA ILE A 35 60.73 -1.04 -27.61
C ILE A 35 60.94 -2.54 -27.95
N SER A 36 59.82 -3.13 -28.37
CA SER A 36 59.49 -4.11 -29.43
C SER A 36 60.43 -5.24 -29.95
N THR A 37 59.70 -6.28 -30.36
CA THR A 37 59.87 -7.25 -31.48
C THR A 37 60.66 -8.56 -31.30
N SER A 38 59.87 -9.63 -31.51
CA SER A 38 60.05 -10.81 -32.38
C SER A 38 60.94 -11.98 -31.97
N ASP A 39 60.27 -13.15 -32.00
CA ASP A 39 60.65 -14.45 -32.58
C ASP A 39 61.94 -15.15 -32.16
N THR A 40 61.83 -16.46 -31.92
CA THR A 40 62.74 -17.43 -32.55
C THR A 40 62.19 -18.85 -32.50
N ALA A 41 62.37 -19.52 -33.63
CA ALA A 41 62.06 -20.91 -33.92
C ALA A 41 63.27 -21.84 -33.68
N GLU A 42 62.95 -23.13 -33.58
CA GLU A 42 63.66 -24.32 -34.06
C GLU A 42 65.15 -24.56 -33.78
N THR A 43 65.47 -25.82 -33.45
CA THR A 43 66.63 -26.53 -34.01
C THR A 43 66.43 -28.06 -33.97
N ALA A 44 66.87 -28.71 -35.05
CA ALA A 44 66.72 -30.13 -35.38
C ALA A 44 67.93 -31.01 -34.95
N GLY A 45 67.78 -32.34 -35.04
CA GLY A 45 68.90 -33.29 -35.01
C GLY A 45 68.52 -34.79 -35.09
N ASP A 46 68.55 -35.32 -36.31
CA ASP A 46 68.53 -36.69 -36.88
C ASP A 46 68.80 -37.98 -36.03
N GLY A 47 68.20 -39.11 -36.47
CA GLY A 47 68.98 -40.31 -36.85
C GLY A 47 68.49 -41.73 -36.46
N ASP A 48 67.96 -42.45 -37.46
CA ASP A 48 67.99 -43.92 -37.76
C ASP A 48 67.17 -44.98 -36.98
N GLY A 49 66.47 -45.86 -37.75
CA GLY A 49 66.31 -47.28 -37.38
C GLY A 49 65.04 -48.06 -37.75
N ASP A 50 64.82 -48.33 -39.05
CA ASP A 50 64.33 -49.58 -39.70
C ASP A 50 63.17 -50.49 -39.16
N ALA A 51 62.27 -50.82 -40.12
CA ALA A 51 61.45 -52.02 -40.38
C ALA A 51 60.46 -52.63 -39.36
N GLY A 52 59.24 -52.93 -39.86
CA GLY A 52 58.47 -54.11 -39.43
C GLY A 52 56.95 -54.00 -39.55
N ASP A 53 56.37 -54.71 -40.52
CA ASP A 53 54.94 -54.92 -40.75
C ASP A 53 54.20 -55.52 -39.54
N GLY A 54 52.90 -55.24 -39.40
CA GLY A 54 52.03 -55.98 -38.48
C GLY A 54 50.58 -55.47 -38.45
N ASP A 55 49.74 -56.10 -39.27
CA ASP A 55 48.28 -56.03 -39.15
C ASP A 55 47.84 -56.46 -37.73
N GLY A 56 46.99 -55.66 -37.09
CA GLY A 56 46.39 -55.95 -35.79
C GLY A 56 45.06 -55.21 -35.66
N ASP A 57 43.99 -55.92 -36.00
CA ASP A 57 42.60 -55.84 -35.52
C ASP A 57 42.25 -54.65 -34.60
N PRO A 58 41.21 -53.83 -34.91
CA PRO A 58 40.66 -52.92 -33.92
C PRO A 58 39.92 -53.77 -32.89
N GLY A 59 40.64 -54.14 -31.84
CA GLY A 59 40.03 -54.66 -30.63
C GLY A 59 39.11 -53.58 -30.06
N ASP A 60 37.84 -53.95 -29.98
CA ASP A 60 36.81 -53.42 -29.11
C ASP A 60 37.43 -52.85 -27.84
N GLY A 61 37.59 -51.53 -27.82
CA GLY A 61 37.84 -50.79 -26.61
C GLY A 61 36.51 -50.64 -25.90
N ASP A 62 36.03 -51.74 -25.33
CA ASP A 62 35.13 -51.73 -24.19
C ASP A 62 35.88 -50.97 -23.07
N GLY A 63 35.86 -49.65 -23.12
CA GLY A 63 35.89 -48.87 -21.90
C GLY A 63 34.60 -49.26 -21.20
N ASP A 64 34.70 -50.13 -20.18
CA ASP A 64 33.61 -50.49 -19.29
C ASP A 64 32.91 -49.18 -18.90
N CYS A 65 31.77 -48.92 -19.54
CA CYS A 65 30.94 -47.78 -19.27
C CYS A 65 30.29 -48.09 -17.91
N ALA A 66 30.82 -47.48 -16.85
CA ALA A 66 30.33 -47.74 -15.51
C ALA A 66 28.86 -47.32 -15.37
N ASP A 67 28.48 -46.23 -16.06
CA ASP A 67 27.08 -45.77 -16.22
C ASP A 67 26.79 -45.36 -17.68
N PRO A 68 26.18 -46.25 -18.48
CA PRO A 68 25.79 -45.94 -19.86
C PRO A 68 24.50 -45.11 -19.92
N CYS A 69 24.53 -44.01 -20.68
CA CYS A 69 23.40 -43.12 -20.90
C CYS A 69 23.20 -42.80 -22.39
N GLY A 70 22.20 -43.43 -23.01
CA GLY A 70 22.02 -43.34 -24.46
C GLY A 70 23.23 -43.84 -25.25
N ASP A 71 23.82 -42.96 -26.07
CA ASP A 71 25.03 -43.23 -26.87
C ASP A 71 26.33 -42.76 -26.17
N GLU A 72 26.25 -42.21 -24.95
CA GLU A 72 27.38 -41.66 -24.19
C GLU A 72 27.58 -42.38 -22.82
N CYS A 73 28.72 -42.15 -22.18
CA CYS A 73 29.06 -42.68 -20.86
C CYS A 73 29.23 -41.53 -19.87
N CYS A 74 28.54 -41.60 -18.74
CA CYS A 74 28.59 -40.56 -17.71
C CYS A 74 29.94 -40.56 -16.97
N GLY A 75 30.38 -39.37 -16.55
CA GLY A 75 31.62 -39.20 -15.80
C GLY A 75 31.57 -39.78 -14.37
N ASP A 76 32.70 -39.78 -13.66
CA ASP A 76 32.86 -40.37 -12.31
C ASP A 76 31.98 -39.72 -11.21
N GLN A 77 31.24 -38.65 -11.52
CA GLN A 77 30.32 -37.94 -10.63
C GLN A 77 28.99 -37.60 -11.32
N GLU A 78 28.64 -38.34 -12.36
CA GLU A 78 27.40 -38.18 -13.10
C GLU A 78 26.67 -39.53 -13.13
N SER A 79 25.35 -39.51 -13.00
CA SER A 79 24.49 -40.67 -13.23
C SER A 79 23.63 -40.44 -14.47
N CYS A 80 23.21 -41.52 -15.12
CA CYS A 80 22.28 -41.41 -16.23
C CYS A 80 20.88 -41.16 -15.71
N ASP A 81 20.30 -39.99 -16.02
CA ASP A 81 18.85 -39.83 -15.85
C ASP A 81 18.14 -40.67 -16.91
N LEU A 82 17.41 -41.68 -16.44
CA LEU A 82 16.71 -42.65 -17.27
C LEU A 82 15.50 -42.04 -17.99
N ASN A 83 15.06 -40.85 -17.59
CA ASN A 83 13.95 -40.14 -18.23
C ASN A 83 14.43 -39.27 -19.39
N THR A 84 15.52 -38.54 -19.23
CA THR A 84 16.07 -37.62 -20.24
C THR A 84 17.14 -38.26 -21.14
N GLY A 85 17.78 -39.33 -20.69
CA GLY A 85 18.87 -40.00 -21.40
C GLY A 85 20.15 -39.17 -21.45
N THR A 86 20.31 -38.21 -20.54
CA THR A 86 21.49 -37.36 -20.37
C THR A 86 22.23 -37.66 -19.08
N CYS A 87 23.55 -37.43 -19.09
CA CYS A 87 24.38 -37.55 -17.90
C CYS A 87 24.22 -36.30 -17.03
N GLU A 88 23.75 -36.50 -15.80
CA GLU A 88 23.52 -35.44 -14.82
C GLU A 88 24.38 -35.67 -13.58
N ILE A 89 24.77 -34.60 -12.89
CA ILE A 89 25.61 -34.71 -11.71
C ILE A 89 24.93 -35.56 -10.62
N ASP A 90 25.65 -36.55 -10.07
CA ASP A 90 25.12 -37.44 -9.04
C ASP A 90 25.31 -36.81 -7.66
N CYS A 91 24.22 -36.25 -7.14
CA CYS A 91 24.15 -35.66 -5.80
C CYS A 91 23.62 -36.63 -4.73
N GLY A 92 23.53 -37.93 -5.04
CA GLY A 92 23.05 -38.97 -4.13
C GLY A 92 21.53 -38.96 -3.96
N GLU A 93 21.05 -38.72 -2.74
CA GLU A 93 19.60 -38.57 -2.46
C GLU A 93 19.09 -37.14 -2.65
N ALA A 94 19.99 -36.17 -2.89
CA ALA A 94 19.64 -34.78 -3.16
C ALA A 94 19.61 -34.53 -4.66
N GLU A 95 18.74 -33.63 -5.11
CA GLU A 95 18.71 -33.17 -6.49
C GLU A 95 19.86 -32.19 -6.79
N PRO A 96 20.39 -32.17 -8.03
CA PRO A 96 21.32 -31.15 -8.50
C PRO A 96 20.73 -29.74 -8.42
N CYS A 97 21.57 -28.75 -8.15
CA CYS A 97 21.16 -27.36 -7.99
C CYS A 97 21.71 -26.42 -9.05
N GLY A 98 20.84 -25.58 -9.64
CA GLY A 98 21.22 -24.50 -10.54
C GLY A 98 21.70 -24.92 -11.94
N ASP A 99 22.09 -23.93 -12.74
CA ASP A 99 22.76 -24.12 -14.03
C ASP A 99 24.02 -23.24 -14.10
N PRO A 100 25.25 -23.81 -14.17
CA PRO A 100 25.55 -25.24 -14.26
C PRO A 100 25.25 -25.99 -12.95
N ALA A 101 24.71 -27.20 -13.08
CA ALA A 101 24.28 -28.05 -11.98
C ALA A 101 25.40 -28.36 -10.97
N MET A 102 25.10 -28.23 -9.67
CA MET A 102 26.03 -28.50 -8.57
C MET A 102 25.35 -29.21 -7.38
N CYS A 103 26.11 -30.00 -6.62
CA CYS A 103 25.59 -30.64 -5.41
C CYS A 103 25.74 -29.74 -4.19
N CYS A 104 24.65 -29.56 -3.44
CA CYS A 104 24.66 -28.83 -2.19
C CYS A 104 25.32 -29.63 -1.06
N GLY A 105 26.00 -28.93 -0.14
CA GLY A 105 26.70 -29.54 0.99
C GLY A 105 25.76 -30.00 2.11
N ASP A 106 26.33 -30.66 3.12
CA ASP A 106 25.58 -31.14 4.29
C ASP A 106 24.80 -29.99 4.98
N GLY A 107 23.47 -30.14 5.07
CA GLY A 107 22.57 -29.15 5.68
C GLY A 107 22.26 -27.94 4.79
N GLN A 108 22.70 -27.96 3.53
CA GLN A 108 22.28 -27.02 2.51
C GLN A 108 21.14 -27.60 1.67
N LEU A 109 20.28 -26.74 1.16
CA LEU A 109 19.26 -27.10 0.18
C LEU A 109 19.41 -26.21 -1.06
N CYS A 110 18.95 -26.72 -2.21
CA CYS A 110 18.88 -25.92 -3.42
C CYS A 110 17.70 -24.96 -3.35
N TYR A 111 17.95 -23.66 -3.52
CA TYR A 111 16.93 -22.62 -3.51
C TYR A 111 17.31 -21.53 -4.51
N GLY A 112 16.42 -21.20 -5.45
CA GLY A 112 16.68 -20.19 -6.49
C GLY A 112 17.96 -20.45 -7.29
N GLY A 113 18.25 -21.73 -7.59
CA GLY A 113 19.46 -22.14 -8.30
C GLY A 113 20.77 -22.06 -7.51
N GLY A 114 20.72 -21.77 -6.20
CA GLY A 114 21.87 -21.71 -5.31
C GLY A 114 21.75 -22.61 -4.09
N CYS A 115 22.89 -23.09 -3.57
CA CYS A 115 22.92 -23.86 -2.33
C CYS A 115 22.88 -22.92 -1.12
N ILE A 116 21.78 -22.91 -0.38
CA ILE A 116 21.57 -22.09 0.81
C ILE A 116 21.62 -22.93 2.09
N VAL A 117 21.90 -22.30 3.22
CA VAL A 117 21.58 -22.86 4.54
C VAL A 117 20.31 -22.14 5.00
N PRO A 118 19.18 -22.83 5.19
CA PRO A 118 17.97 -22.18 5.70
C PRO A 118 18.20 -21.65 7.12
N GLY A 119 17.52 -20.55 7.43
CA GLY A 119 17.53 -19.87 8.72
C GLY A 119 16.60 -20.54 9.75
N ASP A 120 16.10 -19.72 10.67
CA ASP A 120 15.22 -20.19 11.75
C ASP A 120 13.82 -20.55 11.22
N PRO A 121 13.05 -21.38 11.94
CA PRO A 121 11.65 -21.62 11.64
C PRO A 121 10.84 -20.33 11.65
N CYS A 122 9.98 -20.16 10.66
CA CYS A 122 9.12 -18.99 10.50
C CYS A 122 7.64 -19.38 10.52
N GLN A 123 6.74 -18.39 10.46
CA GLN A 123 5.31 -18.61 10.27
C GLN A 123 4.89 -18.00 8.94
N VAL A 124 4.11 -18.76 8.19
CA VAL A 124 3.53 -18.31 6.93
C VAL A 124 2.33 -17.43 7.26
N GLY A 125 2.44 -16.14 6.99
CA GLY A 125 1.40 -15.15 7.22
C GLY A 125 1.75 -13.75 6.73
N VAL A 126 2.72 -13.63 5.82
CA VAL A 126 3.20 -12.33 5.34
C VAL A 126 2.31 -11.85 4.21
N CYS A 127 1.83 -10.62 4.34
CA CYS A 127 0.93 -9.99 3.37
C CYS A 127 1.00 -8.47 3.52
N ALA A 128 0.10 -7.74 2.85
CA ALA A 128 0.07 -6.29 2.93
C ALA A 128 -0.10 -5.80 4.39
N THR A 129 -0.93 -6.48 5.17
CA THR A 129 -1.28 -6.07 6.55
C THR A 129 -0.33 -6.63 7.60
N ASP A 130 0.33 -7.76 7.33
CA ASP A 130 1.29 -8.40 8.23
C ASP A 130 2.69 -8.49 7.60
N THR A 131 3.60 -7.63 8.09
CA THR A 131 4.98 -7.56 7.64
C THR A 131 5.97 -8.32 8.54
N ASP A 132 5.53 -8.90 9.66
CA ASP A 132 6.41 -9.65 10.58
C ASP A 132 6.49 -11.12 10.20
N THR A 133 7.56 -11.47 9.50
CA THR A 133 7.82 -12.84 9.02
C THR A 133 8.49 -13.72 10.08
N GLY A 134 8.95 -13.13 11.19
CA GLY A 134 9.91 -13.75 12.11
C GLY A 134 11.30 -14.00 11.52
N CYS A 135 11.55 -13.61 10.26
CA CYS A 135 12.83 -13.76 9.57
C CYS A 135 13.71 -12.52 9.66
N GLY A 136 15.01 -12.69 9.38
CA GLY A 136 15.93 -11.56 9.30
C GLY A 136 15.59 -10.60 8.15
N PRO A 137 16.13 -9.36 8.15
CA PRO A 137 15.81 -8.34 7.16
C PRO A 137 16.28 -8.65 5.72
N THR A 138 17.03 -9.75 5.53
CA THR A 138 17.48 -10.24 4.21
C THR A 138 16.90 -11.61 3.89
N GLU A 139 15.87 -12.03 4.63
CA GLU A 139 15.26 -13.33 4.55
C GLU A 139 13.75 -13.19 4.41
N VAL A 140 13.13 -14.20 3.82
CA VAL A 140 11.68 -14.33 3.69
C VAL A 140 11.28 -15.72 4.16
N CYS A 141 10.06 -15.87 4.66
CA CYS A 141 9.56 -17.17 5.07
C CYS A 141 9.14 -17.98 3.83
N ASP A 142 9.73 -19.15 3.64
CA ASP A 142 9.27 -20.08 2.59
C ASP A 142 8.11 -20.95 3.13
N PRO A 143 6.94 -20.98 2.46
CA PRO A 143 5.78 -21.68 2.97
C PRO A 143 5.82 -23.20 2.82
N ASP A 144 6.68 -23.73 1.95
CA ASP A 144 6.84 -25.17 1.76
C ASP A 144 7.86 -25.75 2.75
N LEU A 145 8.84 -24.94 3.17
CA LEU A 145 9.89 -25.31 4.11
C LEU A 145 9.59 -24.95 5.57
N ASP A 146 8.69 -24.00 5.84
CA ASP A 146 8.46 -23.38 7.15
C ASP A 146 9.77 -22.81 7.77
N LEU A 147 10.68 -22.33 6.91
CA LEU A 147 12.01 -21.84 7.28
C LEU A 147 12.32 -20.51 6.58
N CYS A 148 13.09 -19.66 7.25
CA CYS A 148 13.62 -18.46 6.64
C CYS A 148 14.63 -18.82 5.54
N VAL A 149 14.44 -18.27 4.35
CA VAL A 149 15.33 -18.43 3.20
C VAL A 149 15.80 -17.04 2.74
N PRO A 150 16.95 -16.92 2.04
CA PRO A 150 17.37 -15.64 1.51
C PRO A 150 16.28 -15.00 0.65
N ASN A 151 16.01 -13.72 0.87
CA ASN A 151 15.11 -12.95 0.02
C ASN A 151 15.80 -12.72 -1.34
N LEU A 152 15.21 -13.25 -2.40
CA LEU A 152 15.74 -13.16 -3.77
C LEU A 152 15.13 -12.03 -4.60
N ALA A 153 14.30 -11.17 -3.99
CA ALA A 153 13.72 -10.00 -4.65
C ALA A 153 14.79 -9.04 -5.17
N ASP A 154 14.63 -8.57 -6.40
CA ASP A 154 15.36 -7.43 -6.93
C ASP A 154 14.69 -6.12 -6.50
N ASN A 155 15.30 -5.43 -5.53
CA ASN A 155 14.86 -4.10 -5.09
C ASN A 155 14.90 -3.02 -6.21
N GLY A 156 15.49 -3.32 -7.37
CA GLY A 156 15.47 -2.48 -8.57
C GLY A 156 14.37 -2.83 -9.57
N CYS A 157 13.51 -3.82 -9.28
CA CYS A 157 12.39 -4.21 -10.12
C CYS A 157 11.29 -3.14 -10.07
N THR A 158 11.28 -2.26 -11.07
CA THR A 158 10.34 -1.13 -11.14
C THR A 158 9.53 -1.13 -12.43
N TYR A 159 8.26 -0.73 -12.33
CA TYR A 159 7.37 -0.49 -13.47
C TYR A 159 6.92 0.98 -13.46
N GLU A 160 7.16 1.70 -14.56
CA GLU A 160 6.67 3.07 -14.75
C GLU A 160 5.46 3.03 -15.68
N PRO A 161 4.25 3.43 -15.22
CA PRO A 161 3.08 3.56 -16.07
C PRO A 161 3.29 4.48 -17.28
N GLU A 162 2.56 4.23 -18.36
CA GLU A 162 2.58 5.15 -19.50
C GLU A 162 2.01 6.52 -19.08
N PRO A 163 2.74 7.64 -19.28
CA PRO A 163 2.26 8.96 -18.86
C PRO A 163 0.92 9.32 -19.47
N GLY A 164 -0.02 9.78 -18.63
CA GLY A 164 -1.36 10.19 -19.06
C GLY A 164 -2.35 9.05 -19.28
N VAL A 165 -2.00 7.82 -18.89
CA VAL A 165 -2.94 6.70 -18.79
C VAL A 165 -3.45 6.63 -17.35
N PHE A 166 -4.73 6.94 -17.17
CA PHE A 166 -5.40 6.89 -15.87
C PHE A 166 -6.85 6.47 -16.11
N ASP A 167 -7.21 5.23 -15.75
CA ASP A 167 -8.53 4.67 -16.08
C ASP A 167 -9.17 3.96 -14.86
N PRO A 168 -9.60 4.72 -13.84
CA PRO A 168 -10.33 4.17 -12.71
C PRO A 168 -11.60 3.46 -13.16
N VAL A 169 -11.82 2.24 -12.64
CA VAL A 169 -13.01 1.43 -12.87
C VAL A 169 -13.66 1.01 -11.56
N PRO A 170 -15.00 0.93 -11.46
CA PRO A 170 -15.63 0.43 -10.25
C PRO A 170 -15.36 -1.07 -10.07
N ARG A 171 -14.73 -1.42 -8.94
CA ARG A 171 -14.57 -2.82 -8.52
C ARG A 171 -15.90 -3.38 -8.01
N PHE A 172 -16.53 -2.69 -7.07
CA PHE A 172 -17.90 -2.98 -6.64
C PHE A 172 -18.58 -1.74 -6.05
N THR A 173 -19.88 -1.87 -5.81
CA THR A 173 -20.64 -0.89 -5.03
C THR A 173 -21.50 -1.58 -3.99
N TRP A 174 -21.62 -0.96 -2.81
CA TRP A 174 -22.49 -1.42 -1.73
C TRP A 174 -23.62 -0.42 -1.50
N GLY A 175 -24.84 -0.89 -1.25
CA GLY A 175 -25.98 -0.05 -0.85
C GLY A 175 -27.16 -0.08 -1.82
N SER A 176 -27.56 1.08 -2.34
CA SER A 176 -28.71 1.21 -3.26
C SER A 176 -28.34 1.96 -4.53
N ARG A 177 -28.48 1.28 -5.68
CA ARG A 177 -28.33 1.91 -6.98
C ARG A 177 -29.45 2.90 -7.33
N LYS A 178 -29.09 3.93 -8.08
CA LYS A 178 -29.97 4.90 -8.69
C LYS A 178 -30.31 4.46 -10.10
N ASN A 179 -31.59 4.24 -10.37
CA ASN A 179 -32.05 4.04 -11.74
C ASN A 179 -32.01 5.38 -12.50
N ARG A 180 -31.16 5.46 -13.53
CA ARG A 180 -30.94 6.64 -14.37
C ARG A 180 -31.50 6.40 -15.77
N VAL A 181 -32.24 7.39 -16.27
CA VAL A 181 -32.72 7.40 -17.66
C VAL A 181 -31.62 8.00 -18.53
N CYS A 182 -31.34 7.37 -19.65
CA CYS A 182 -30.28 7.77 -20.57
C CYS A 182 -30.79 7.84 -22.02
N ASP A 183 -30.21 8.74 -22.80
CA ASP A 183 -30.31 8.75 -24.26
C ASP A 183 -29.03 8.19 -24.91
N GLY A 184 -27.92 8.10 -24.15
CA GLY A 184 -26.69 7.40 -24.50
C GLY A 184 -25.75 7.23 -23.28
N ASP A 185 -24.62 6.55 -23.46
CA ASP A 185 -23.72 6.15 -22.35
C ASP A 185 -23.16 7.34 -21.56
N ALA A 186 -23.00 8.52 -22.19
CA ALA A 186 -22.54 9.73 -21.51
C ALA A 186 -23.53 10.31 -20.48
N ASP A 187 -24.78 9.83 -20.44
CA ASP A 187 -25.76 10.18 -19.40
C ASP A 187 -25.66 9.26 -18.16
N CYS A 188 -24.86 8.20 -18.25
CA CYS A 188 -24.68 7.20 -17.22
C CYS A 188 -23.39 7.42 -16.44
N GLN A 189 -23.25 6.71 -15.32
CA GLN A 189 -21.99 6.64 -14.59
C GLN A 189 -20.92 5.97 -15.48
N LYS A 190 -19.63 6.25 -15.24
CA LYS A 190 -18.53 5.54 -15.88
C LYS A 190 -18.70 4.02 -15.75
N GLU A 191 -18.27 3.30 -16.77
CA GLU A 191 -18.49 1.86 -16.99
C GLU A 191 -19.95 1.42 -17.18
N GLU A 192 -20.97 2.27 -17.02
CA GLU A 192 -22.35 1.89 -17.35
C GLU A 192 -22.62 2.01 -18.85
N ILE A 193 -23.49 1.15 -19.35
CA ILE A 193 -24.02 1.23 -20.71
C ILE A 193 -25.47 1.66 -20.70
N CYS A 194 -25.87 2.50 -21.65
CA CYS A 194 -27.25 2.86 -21.85
C CYS A 194 -28.00 1.75 -22.59
N ASP A 195 -28.69 0.88 -21.85
CA ASP A 195 -29.51 -0.19 -22.40
C ASP A 195 -30.99 0.19 -22.42
N ASN A 196 -31.53 0.37 -23.63
CA ASN A 196 -32.95 0.63 -23.88
C ASN A 196 -33.51 1.82 -23.06
N GLY A 197 -32.70 2.87 -22.90
CA GLY A 197 -33.06 4.11 -22.21
C GLY A 197 -32.86 4.09 -20.68
N SER A 198 -32.17 3.08 -20.15
CA SER A 198 -31.80 2.95 -18.75
C SER A 198 -30.31 2.63 -18.62
N CYS A 199 -29.62 3.27 -17.69
CA CYS A 199 -28.24 2.91 -17.38
C CYS A 199 -28.19 1.51 -16.76
N ALA A 200 -27.32 0.66 -17.28
CA ALA A 200 -27.09 -0.70 -16.82
C ALA A 200 -25.62 -0.86 -16.40
N VAL A 201 -25.42 -1.48 -15.23
CA VAL A 201 -24.10 -1.76 -14.65
C VAL A 201 -23.53 -3.06 -15.19
N THR A 202 -22.20 -3.13 -15.25
CA THR A 202 -21.44 -4.32 -15.66
C THR A 202 -20.60 -4.93 -14.52
N TRP A 203 -20.54 -4.27 -13.37
CA TRP A 203 -19.75 -4.67 -12.20
C TRP A 203 -20.63 -5.12 -11.01
N PRO A 204 -20.05 -5.78 -9.99
CA PRO A 204 -20.74 -6.20 -8.78
C PRO A 204 -21.45 -5.06 -8.03
N HIS A 205 -22.70 -5.31 -7.63
CA HIS A 205 -23.45 -4.46 -6.71
C HIS A 205 -24.02 -5.27 -5.55
N ILE A 206 -23.60 -4.93 -4.34
CA ILE A 206 -23.95 -5.59 -3.10
C ILE A 206 -25.10 -4.80 -2.46
N GLN A 207 -26.28 -5.44 -2.41
CA GLN A 207 -27.42 -4.90 -1.69
C GLN A 207 -27.39 -5.38 -0.24
N PRO A 208 -27.62 -4.50 0.75
CA PRO A 208 -27.74 -4.95 2.12
C PRO A 208 -28.91 -5.94 2.25
N ALA A 209 -28.67 -7.05 2.95
CA ALA A 209 -29.65 -8.12 3.10
C ALA A 209 -30.89 -7.68 3.91
N ASP A 210 -31.99 -8.43 3.80
CA ASP A 210 -33.25 -8.14 4.52
C ASP A 210 -33.09 -8.08 6.05
N ASP A 211 -32.16 -8.86 6.60
CA ASP A 211 -31.81 -8.91 8.02
C ASP A 211 -30.69 -7.93 8.41
N ASP A 212 -30.23 -7.10 7.46
CA ASP A 212 -29.13 -6.17 7.63
C ASP A 212 -29.53 -4.69 7.46
N LEU A 213 -30.74 -4.38 7.91
CA LEU A 213 -31.31 -3.02 7.88
C LEU A 213 -31.23 -2.40 6.46
N PRO A 214 -31.87 -3.00 5.45
CA PRO A 214 -31.69 -2.62 4.03
C PRO A 214 -32.21 -1.22 3.67
N ALA A 215 -32.80 -0.49 4.61
CA ALA A 215 -33.18 0.91 4.43
C ALA A 215 -32.07 1.90 4.88
N PHE A 216 -31.04 1.43 5.58
CA PHE A 216 -29.91 2.20 6.08
C PHE A 216 -28.72 2.02 5.15
N TYR A 217 -28.77 2.70 4.01
CA TYR A 217 -27.78 2.60 2.94
C TYR A 217 -27.17 3.96 2.55
N GLN A 218 -27.63 5.07 3.12
CA GLN A 218 -27.05 6.39 2.83
C GLN A 218 -25.80 6.57 3.68
N ALA A 219 -24.71 7.11 3.11
CA ALA A 219 -23.47 7.37 3.84
C ALA A 219 -22.96 8.80 3.59
N VAL A 220 -22.35 9.41 4.62
CA VAL A 220 -21.80 10.79 4.60
C VAL A 220 -20.69 10.94 5.66
N SER A 221 -19.85 9.91 5.74
CA SER A 221 -18.73 9.81 6.67
C SER A 221 -17.52 9.32 5.89
N THR A 222 -16.31 9.82 6.16
CA THR A 222 -15.10 9.15 5.65
C THR A 222 -15.10 7.71 6.19
N PRO A 223 -14.93 6.68 5.35
CA PRO A 223 -14.75 5.31 5.81
C PRO A 223 -13.39 5.14 6.50
N ALA A 224 -13.25 4.14 7.36
CA ALA A 224 -11.94 3.70 7.86
C ALA A 224 -11.61 2.35 7.23
N VAL A 225 -10.34 2.10 7.00
CA VAL A 225 -9.82 0.85 6.42
C VAL A 225 -8.82 0.23 7.38
N GLY A 226 -8.93 -1.08 7.61
CA GLY A 226 -7.96 -1.88 8.34
C GLY A 226 -8.40 -3.33 8.47
N ASP A 227 -7.45 -4.25 8.59
CA ASP A 227 -7.67 -5.69 8.74
C ASP A 227 -8.24 -6.00 10.13
N LEU A 228 -9.50 -6.42 10.21
CA LEU A 228 -10.16 -6.68 11.49
C LEU A 228 -10.09 -8.14 11.92
N ASP A 229 -10.04 -9.09 10.98
CA ASP A 229 -10.10 -10.52 11.30
C ASP A 229 -8.79 -11.30 11.06
N GLY A 230 -7.76 -10.62 10.57
CA GLY A 230 -6.39 -11.12 10.41
C GLY A 230 -6.23 -12.06 9.22
N ASP A 231 -7.06 -11.91 8.19
CA ASP A 231 -7.01 -12.71 6.97
C ASP A 231 -6.21 -12.06 5.83
N CYS A 232 -5.53 -10.94 6.10
CA CYS A 232 -4.80 -10.10 5.14
C CYS A 232 -5.69 -9.27 4.20
N ILE A 233 -6.99 -9.35 4.42
CA ILE A 233 -8.15 -8.64 3.89
C ILE A 233 -8.54 -7.33 4.60
N PRO A 234 -8.15 -6.11 4.19
CA PRO A 234 -8.61 -4.94 4.95
C PRO A 234 -10.13 -4.76 4.85
N GLU A 235 -10.80 -4.58 5.99
CA GLU A 235 -12.22 -4.23 6.02
C GLU A 235 -12.45 -2.73 5.88
N ILE A 236 -13.60 -2.39 5.29
CA ILE A 236 -14.09 -1.02 5.19
C ILE A 236 -15.18 -0.79 6.25
N VAL A 237 -14.92 0.12 7.18
CA VAL A 237 -15.82 0.48 8.29
C VAL A 237 -16.43 1.86 8.09
N PHE A 238 -17.76 1.97 8.13
CA PHE A 238 -18.47 3.23 7.84
C PHE A 238 -19.83 3.33 8.53
N ASN A 239 -20.33 4.56 8.71
CA ASN A 239 -21.67 4.80 9.24
C ASN A 239 -22.69 4.99 8.11
N THR A 240 -23.89 4.46 8.32
CA THR A 240 -25.03 4.61 7.42
C THR A 240 -26.24 5.19 8.11
N TYR A 241 -27.17 5.76 7.33
CA TYR A 241 -28.44 6.27 7.81
C TYR A 241 -29.59 6.02 6.85
N GLN A 242 -30.81 6.23 7.36
CA GLN A 242 -32.04 6.08 6.60
C GLN A 242 -32.56 7.44 6.10
N ASN A 243 -33.00 7.47 4.84
CA ASN A 243 -33.61 8.65 4.20
C ASN A 243 -32.71 9.89 4.33
N SER A 244 -33.19 10.95 4.98
CA SER A 244 -32.45 12.21 5.22
C SER A 244 -32.00 12.36 6.69
N SER A 245 -31.84 11.26 7.43
CA SER A 245 -31.49 11.28 8.87
C SER A 245 -29.98 11.33 9.12
N TYR A 246 -29.26 12.19 8.40
CA TYR A 246 -27.79 12.31 8.43
C TYR A 246 -27.21 12.96 9.72
N THR A 247 -27.97 12.96 10.82
CA THR A 247 -27.55 13.48 12.15
C THR A 247 -27.95 12.61 13.33
N ALA A 248 -28.66 11.50 13.10
CA ALA A 248 -29.25 10.66 14.13
C ALA A 248 -29.53 9.25 13.60
N ASN A 249 -29.67 8.27 14.50
CA ASN A 249 -29.93 6.86 14.21
C ASN A 249 -28.90 6.28 13.22
N GLY A 250 -27.61 6.54 13.45
CA GLY A 250 -26.54 5.95 12.66
C GLY A 250 -26.41 4.45 12.90
N VAL A 251 -26.02 3.73 11.86
CA VAL A 251 -25.71 2.30 11.90
C VAL A 251 -24.28 2.12 11.41
N LEU A 252 -23.41 1.59 12.28
CA LEU A 252 -22.02 1.30 11.94
C LEU A 252 -21.93 -0.08 11.27
N ARG A 253 -21.13 -0.18 10.21
CA ARG A 253 -21.00 -1.38 9.39
C ARG A 253 -19.54 -1.66 9.08
N ALA A 254 -19.22 -2.94 8.90
CA ALA A 254 -17.98 -3.40 8.31
C ALA A 254 -18.30 -4.35 7.14
N ILE A 255 -17.59 -4.15 6.03
CA ILE A 255 -17.65 -5.00 4.84
C ILE A 255 -16.23 -5.39 4.44
N HIS A 256 -16.05 -6.57 3.85
CA HIS A 256 -14.77 -6.98 3.28
C HIS A 256 -14.39 -6.03 2.13
N GLY A 257 -13.13 -5.62 2.08
CA GLY A 257 -12.64 -4.66 1.09
C GLY A 257 -12.52 -5.23 -0.33
N ASP A 258 -12.33 -6.55 -0.49
CA ASP A 258 -12.22 -7.21 -1.79
C ASP A 258 -13.57 -7.42 -2.51
N THR A 259 -14.62 -7.73 -1.74
CA THR A 259 -15.89 -8.25 -2.24
C THR A 259 -17.09 -7.37 -1.87
N GLY A 260 -16.95 -6.49 -0.88
CA GLY A 260 -18.05 -5.73 -0.30
C GLY A 260 -19.05 -6.57 0.48
N GLU A 261 -18.76 -7.85 0.73
CA GLU A 261 -19.62 -8.71 1.54
C GLU A 261 -19.63 -8.25 3.00
N LYS A 262 -20.76 -8.45 3.68
CA LYS A 262 -20.93 -8.04 5.06
C LYS A 262 -20.02 -8.87 5.98
N LEU A 263 -19.18 -8.20 6.76
CA LEU A 263 -18.56 -8.78 7.95
C LEU A 263 -19.52 -8.67 9.15
N TRP A 264 -19.90 -7.45 9.53
CA TRP A 264 -20.86 -7.22 10.62
C TRP A 264 -21.59 -5.87 10.53
N THR A 265 -22.67 -5.74 11.32
CA THR A 265 -23.45 -4.51 11.46
C THR A 265 -23.77 -4.26 12.93
N PHE A 266 -23.41 -3.08 13.44
CA PHE A 266 -23.74 -2.61 14.78
C PHE A 266 -24.92 -1.65 14.75
N SER A 267 -26.03 -2.04 15.38
CA SER A 267 -27.32 -1.34 15.34
C SER A 267 -28.10 -1.41 16.66
N ASP A 268 -27.39 -1.39 17.79
CA ASP A 268 -28.01 -1.43 19.11
C ASP A 268 -28.86 -0.17 19.38
N PRO A 269 -30.19 -0.27 19.59
CA PRO A 269 -31.05 0.87 19.85
C PRO A 269 -30.74 1.65 21.14
N ASP A 270 -30.04 1.03 22.10
CA ASP A 270 -29.59 1.71 23.32
C ASP A 270 -28.23 2.42 23.12
N HIS A 271 -27.56 2.15 21.99
CA HIS A 271 -26.22 2.64 21.65
C HIS A 271 -26.13 3.14 20.20
N GLU A 272 -27.08 3.99 19.78
CA GLU A 272 -27.11 4.56 18.43
C GLU A 272 -25.85 5.39 18.12
N SER A 273 -25.34 5.25 16.89
CA SER A 273 -24.18 5.98 16.36
C SER A 273 -24.55 7.38 15.85
N ASP A 274 -23.56 8.28 15.80
CA ASP A 274 -23.66 9.46 14.93
C ASP A 274 -23.54 9.04 13.46
N SER A 275 -24.61 9.23 12.69
CA SER A 275 -24.69 8.75 11.30
C SER A 275 -23.70 9.37 10.34
N GLY A 276 -23.14 10.54 10.66
CA GLY A 276 -22.12 11.18 9.83
C GLY A 276 -20.70 11.04 10.38
N ALA A 277 -20.51 10.30 11.47
CA ALA A 277 -19.21 10.17 12.12
C ALA A 277 -18.28 9.23 11.36
N THR A 278 -16.99 9.57 11.39
CA THR A 278 -15.93 8.70 10.87
C THR A 278 -15.38 7.87 12.02
N PRO A 279 -15.45 6.53 11.93
CA PRO A 279 -14.86 5.65 12.92
C PRO A 279 -13.33 5.78 12.92
N ALA A 280 -12.70 5.35 14.00
CA ALA A 280 -11.26 5.12 14.06
C ALA A 280 -10.98 3.64 14.36
N ILE A 281 -9.92 3.09 13.77
CA ILE A 281 -9.47 1.69 13.95
C ILE A 281 -8.09 1.71 14.60
N GLY A 282 -7.85 0.86 15.58
CA GLY A 282 -6.50 0.64 16.10
C GLY A 282 -6.46 -0.29 17.31
N ASP A 283 -5.35 -1.00 17.48
CA ASP A 283 -5.07 -1.83 18.65
C ASP A 283 -4.78 -0.91 19.85
N LEU A 284 -5.77 -0.78 20.74
CA LEU A 284 -5.71 0.15 21.86
C LEU A 284 -5.10 -0.48 23.10
N ASP A 285 -5.10 -1.81 23.22
CA ASP A 285 -4.65 -2.51 24.42
C ASP A 285 -3.42 -3.42 24.22
N GLY A 286 -2.90 -3.47 23.00
CA GLY A 286 -1.68 -4.16 22.62
C GLY A 286 -1.83 -5.66 22.52
N ASP A 287 -3.04 -6.16 22.25
CA ASP A 287 -3.31 -7.60 22.12
C ASP A 287 -3.14 -8.15 20.69
N GLY A 288 -2.90 -7.28 19.71
CA GLY A 288 -2.71 -7.59 18.30
C GLY A 288 -4.00 -7.65 17.48
N SER A 289 -5.16 -7.31 18.06
CA SER A 289 -6.44 -7.16 17.34
C SER A 289 -6.92 -5.72 17.46
N PRO A 290 -7.28 -5.03 16.36
CA PRO A 290 -7.72 -3.66 16.46
C PRO A 290 -9.15 -3.51 17.02
N GLU A 291 -9.35 -2.48 17.84
CA GLU A 291 -10.66 -1.98 18.21
C GLU A 291 -11.18 -0.93 17.22
N ILE A 292 -12.51 -0.78 17.17
CA ILE A 292 -13.18 0.28 16.44
C ILE A 292 -13.76 1.29 17.42
N ILE A 293 -13.28 2.53 17.37
CA ILE A 293 -13.84 3.65 18.14
C ILE A 293 -14.78 4.46 17.27
N ASN A 294 -16.04 4.57 17.70
CA ASN A 294 -17.07 5.28 16.95
C ASN A 294 -17.82 6.30 17.83
N PRO A 295 -18.02 7.54 17.35
CA PRO A 295 -18.87 8.52 18.03
C PRO A 295 -20.34 8.08 18.11
N GLY A 296 -20.90 8.13 19.32
CA GLY A 296 -22.31 7.87 19.55
C GLY A 296 -23.21 9.05 19.19
N GLU A 297 -24.54 8.85 19.25
CA GLU A 297 -25.50 9.93 19.04
C GLU A 297 -25.41 11.01 20.15
N GLY A 298 -25.06 10.60 21.37
CA GLY A 298 -24.82 11.48 22.51
C GLY A 298 -23.34 11.86 22.70
N PRO A 299 -23.00 12.58 23.78
CA PRO A 299 -21.63 13.01 24.05
C PRO A 299 -20.78 11.88 24.66
N TRP A 300 -20.62 10.78 23.93
CA TRP A 300 -19.82 9.62 24.31
C TRP A 300 -19.34 8.88 23.05
N LEU A 301 -18.30 8.08 23.24
CA LEU A 301 -17.76 7.17 22.24
C LEU A 301 -18.17 5.73 22.58
N TYR A 302 -18.17 4.87 21.58
CA TYR A 302 -18.26 3.42 21.74
C TYR A 302 -16.97 2.79 21.25
N ALA A 303 -16.51 1.76 21.95
CA ALA A 303 -15.53 0.82 21.41
C ALA A 303 -16.22 -0.49 21.05
N LEU A 304 -15.85 -1.01 19.89
CA LEU A 304 -16.25 -2.32 19.42
C LEU A 304 -15.01 -3.18 19.20
N SER A 305 -15.13 -4.48 19.46
CA SER A 305 -14.12 -5.45 19.02
C SER A 305 -14.08 -5.50 17.50
N ALA A 306 -13.00 -6.02 16.93
CA ALA A 306 -12.91 -6.47 15.53
C ALA A 306 -14.17 -7.18 14.99
N GLN A 307 -14.85 -8.00 15.81
CA GLN A 307 -16.08 -8.72 15.42
C GLN A 307 -17.39 -7.92 15.59
N GLY A 308 -17.32 -6.61 15.80
CA GLY A 308 -18.48 -5.72 15.91
C GLY A 308 -19.26 -5.80 17.24
N ASN A 309 -18.67 -6.39 18.29
CA ASN A 309 -19.30 -6.44 19.62
C ASN A 309 -18.97 -5.19 20.41
N LEU A 310 -19.98 -4.54 21.01
CA LEU A 310 -19.76 -3.43 21.93
C LEU A 310 -18.93 -3.89 23.15
N LEU A 311 -17.75 -3.30 23.31
CA LEU A 311 -16.86 -3.52 24.45
C LEU A 311 -17.23 -2.58 25.59
N TRP A 312 -17.29 -1.28 25.29
CA TRP A 312 -17.59 -0.27 26.28
C TRP A 312 -18.18 1.00 25.66
N LYS A 313 -18.74 1.82 26.54
CA LYS A 313 -19.21 3.18 26.28
C LYS A 313 -18.40 4.13 27.14
N SER A 314 -17.84 5.19 26.55
CA SER A 314 -16.99 6.13 27.27
C SER A 314 -17.75 6.92 28.33
N ASP A 315 -16.99 7.53 29.23
CA ASP A 315 -17.45 8.68 30.01
C ASP A 315 -17.93 9.81 29.09
N SER A 316 -18.82 10.65 29.61
CA SER A 316 -19.37 11.75 28.81
C SER A 316 -18.39 12.91 28.66
N TYR A 317 -18.27 13.45 27.45
CA TYR A 317 -17.53 14.69 27.20
C TYR A 317 -18.44 15.92 27.09
N SER A 318 -17.84 17.10 27.08
CA SER A 318 -18.51 18.37 26.72
C SER A 318 -18.19 18.81 25.30
N GLY A 319 -19.18 19.31 24.57
CA GLY A 319 -19.00 19.70 23.17
C GLY A 319 -20.26 19.41 22.37
N SER A 320 -20.36 20.02 21.20
CA SER A 320 -21.46 19.78 20.27
C SER A 320 -20.89 19.72 18.87
N GLY A 321 -21.39 18.82 18.05
CA GLY A 321 -20.93 18.58 16.69
C GLY A 321 -21.53 17.28 16.22
N LYS A 322 -21.58 17.11 14.90
CA LYS A 322 -21.89 15.85 14.24
C LYS A 322 -20.87 15.65 13.14
N SER A 323 -20.61 14.41 12.77
CA SER A 323 -19.54 14.07 11.84
C SER A 323 -18.15 14.37 12.38
N GLY A 324 -17.93 14.00 13.64
CA GLY A 324 -16.59 13.96 14.20
C GLY A 324 -15.89 12.64 13.93
N SER A 325 -14.62 12.60 14.30
CA SER A 325 -13.78 11.41 14.24
C SER A 325 -12.86 11.38 15.46
N PRO A 326 -12.69 10.23 16.11
CA PRO A 326 -11.62 10.02 17.07
C PRO A 326 -10.26 10.04 16.39
N SER A 327 -9.23 10.47 17.11
CA SER A 327 -7.83 10.25 16.75
C SER A 327 -7.18 9.38 17.81
N LEU A 328 -6.40 8.39 17.40
CA LEU A 328 -5.74 7.44 18.28
C LEU A 328 -4.25 7.78 18.35
N ALA A 329 -3.71 7.91 19.57
CA ALA A 329 -2.30 8.20 19.78
C ALA A 329 -1.88 7.82 21.20
N ASN A 330 -0.62 7.44 21.39
CA ASN A 330 -0.08 7.30 22.72
C ASN A 330 0.31 8.68 23.29
N MET A 331 -0.50 9.21 24.21
CA MET A 331 -0.38 10.59 24.70
C MET A 331 0.55 10.69 25.92
N ASP A 332 1.02 9.55 26.45
CA ASP A 332 1.90 9.49 27.61
C ASP A 332 3.22 8.72 27.44
N LEU A 333 3.49 8.29 26.21
CA LEU A 333 4.65 7.57 25.70
C LEU A 333 4.87 6.19 26.34
N GLN A 334 3.81 5.54 26.80
CA GLN A 334 3.89 4.19 27.33
C GLN A 334 2.54 3.45 27.31
N GLY A 335 2.60 2.12 27.32
CA GLY A 335 1.41 1.29 27.50
C GLY A 335 0.38 1.47 26.38
N ASN A 336 -0.88 1.43 26.76
CA ASN A 336 -2.02 1.47 25.86
C ASN A 336 -2.19 2.84 25.22
N ALA A 337 -2.73 2.91 24.00
CA ALA A 337 -3.00 4.18 23.35
C ALA A 337 -4.21 4.90 23.96
N GLU A 338 -4.17 6.23 23.93
CA GLU A 338 -5.29 7.09 24.30
C GLU A 338 -6.15 7.44 23.09
N ILE A 339 -7.37 7.89 23.38
CA ILE A 339 -8.34 8.31 22.39
C ILE A 339 -8.56 9.82 22.53
N VAL A 340 -8.38 10.55 21.44
CA VAL A 340 -8.66 11.97 21.34
C VAL A 340 -9.98 12.18 20.59
N TYR A 341 -10.88 12.99 21.14
CA TYR A 341 -12.08 13.46 20.42
C TYR A 341 -12.27 14.95 20.62
N GLY A 342 -11.82 15.73 19.63
CA GLY A 342 -11.80 17.19 19.65
C GLY A 342 -10.82 17.74 20.69
N ARG A 343 -11.28 17.94 21.92
CA ARG A 343 -10.44 18.44 23.04
C ARG A 343 -10.51 17.57 24.29
N ALA A 344 -11.15 16.41 24.17
CA ALA A 344 -11.25 15.41 25.23
C ALA A 344 -10.24 14.30 24.95
N VAL A 345 -9.58 13.82 25.99
CA VAL A 345 -8.67 12.68 25.95
C VAL A 345 -9.19 11.61 26.90
N PHE A 346 -9.28 10.38 26.41
CA PHE A 346 -9.74 9.21 27.14
C PHE A 346 -8.64 8.16 27.19
N ASP A 347 -8.66 7.32 28.22
CA ASP A 347 -7.86 6.09 28.20
C ASP A 347 -8.45 5.05 27.25
N SER A 348 -7.73 3.95 27.04
CA SER A 348 -8.14 2.83 26.18
C SER A 348 -9.42 2.12 26.64
N ASN A 349 -9.92 2.40 27.85
CA ASN A 349 -11.17 1.85 28.41
C ASN A 349 -12.33 2.87 28.38
N GLY A 350 -12.12 4.03 27.76
CA GLY A 350 -13.12 5.08 27.61
C GLY A 350 -13.31 5.96 28.84
N ALA A 351 -12.44 5.91 29.85
CA ALA A 351 -12.51 6.83 30.98
C ALA A 351 -11.98 8.21 30.57
N LEU A 352 -12.70 9.28 30.93
CA LEU A 352 -12.28 10.64 30.57
C LEU A 352 -11.10 11.07 31.45
N LEU A 353 -9.92 11.19 30.84
CA LEU A 353 -8.69 11.59 31.52
C LEU A 353 -8.63 13.11 31.71
N TRP A 354 -8.88 13.83 30.61
CA TRP A 354 -8.78 15.28 30.59
C TRP A 354 -9.70 15.89 29.54
N GLN A 355 -10.12 17.13 29.77
CA GLN A 355 -10.84 17.88 28.75
C GLN A 355 -10.51 19.38 28.75
N GLY A 356 -10.16 19.88 27.57
CA GLY A 356 -9.89 21.29 27.33
C GLY A 356 -11.13 22.18 27.46
N SER A 357 -10.90 23.49 27.53
CA SER A 357 -11.98 24.47 27.75
C SER A 357 -12.25 25.40 26.55
N ASP A 358 -11.52 25.27 25.44
CA ASP A 358 -11.59 26.20 24.29
C ASP A 358 -12.07 25.50 23.00
N HIS A 359 -11.49 25.79 21.84
CA HIS A 359 -11.84 25.15 20.56
C HIS A 359 -11.83 23.61 20.60
N VAL A 360 -12.62 23.01 19.72
CA VAL A 360 -12.92 21.57 19.67
C VAL A 360 -12.60 20.91 18.33
N GLY A 361 -12.09 21.64 17.33
CA GLY A 361 -11.80 21.10 16.00
C GLY A 361 -13.04 21.05 15.10
N ASN A 362 -13.92 22.05 15.19
CA ASN A 362 -15.15 22.15 14.41
C ASN A 362 -15.09 23.31 13.43
N ASN A 363 -15.61 23.10 12.22
CA ASN A 363 -16.00 24.19 11.35
C ASN A 363 -17.53 24.32 11.35
N GLY A 364 -18.08 25.23 12.15
CA GLY A 364 -19.52 25.34 12.34
C GLY A 364 -20.08 24.21 13.20
N SER A 365 -20.96 23.37 12.64
CA SER A 365 -21.56 22.23 13.34
C SER A 365 -21.03 20.86 12.91
N VAL A 366 -20.00 20.86 12.05
CA VAL A 366 -19.38 19.67 11.48
C VAL A 366 -18.02 19.46 12.15
N GLY A 367 -17.74 18.22 12.52
CA GLY A 367 -16.65 17.82 13.42
C GLY A 367 -17.17 17.23 14.73
N GLN A 368 -16.31 16.78 15.63
CA GLN A 368 -14.96 17.29 15.92
C GLN A 368 -13.85 16.52 15.20
N LEU A 369 -12.91 17.24 14.58
CA LEU A 369 -11.77 16.70 13.84
C LEU A 369 -10.47 17.33 14.37
N SER A 370 -9.88 16.69 15.36
CA SER A 370 -8.61 17.11 15.98
C SER A 370 -7.42 16.43 15.32
N CYS A 371 -6.32 17.17 15.17
CA CYS A 371 -5.04 16.61 14.77
C CYS A 371 -4.20 16.32 16.02
N VAL A 372 -3.27 15.39 15.88
CA VAL A 372 -2.33 15.00 16.93
C VAL A 372 -0.93 15.08 16.32
N ALA A 373 0.00 15.74 17.00
CA ALA A 373 1.39 15.90 16.55
C ALA A 373 2.26 16.46 17.69
N ASP A 374 3.53 16.07 17.76
CA ASP A 374 4.53 16.74 18.62
C ASP A 374 4.89 18.10 18.01
N LEU A 375 4.42 19.20 18.62
CA LEU A 375 4.64 20.55 18.10
C LEU A 375 5.87 21.22 18.71
N ASP A 376 6.36 20.77 19.87
CA ASP A 376 7.43 21.45 20.60
C ASP A 376 8.73 20.62 20.76
N GLY A 377 8.75 19.41 20.20
CA GLY A 377 9.92 18.54 20.08
C GLY A 377 10.26 17.80 21.37
N ASP A 378 9.28 17.60 22.25
CA ASP A 378 9.45 16.87 23.51
C ASP A 378 9.10 15.37 23.44
N LEU A 379 8.79 14.88 22.23
CA LEU A 379 8.31 13.54 21.86
C LEU A 379 6.86 13.25 22.27
N ARG A 380 6.21 14.11 23.04
CA ARG A 380 4.81 13.92 23.44
C ARG A 380 3.92 14.73 22.50
N PRO A 381 2.88 14.11 21.93
CA PRO A 381 2.03 14.85 21.01
C PRO A 381 1.09 15.83 21.71
N GLU A 382 0.90 16.98 21.09
CA GLU A 382 -0.18 17.92 21.36
C GLU A 382 -1.48 17.50 20.65
N VAL A 383 -2.61 18.00 21.16
CA VAL A 383 -3.90 17.97 20.46
C VAL A 383 -4.20 19.33 19.85
N ILE A 384 -4.37 19.37 18.53
CA ILE A 384 -4.73 20.55 17.75
C ILE A 384 -6.22 20.48 17.43
N ALA A 385 -7.00 21.33 18.11
CA ALA A 385 -8.45 21.43 17.95
C ALA A 385 -8.78 22.74 17.23
N GLY A 386 -8.49 22.80 15.94
CA GLY A 386 -8.63 24.01 15.13
C GLY A 386 -7.70 25.12 15.61
N GLY A 387 -8.25 26.24 16.08
CA GLY A 387 -7.49 27.39 16.57
C GLY A 387 -6.88 27.25 17.97
N THR A 388 -6.79 26.05 18.56
CA THR A 388 -6.17 25.83 19.88
C THR A 388 -5.33 24.58 19.85
N ALA A 389 -4.09 24.65 20.35
CA ALA A 389 -3.30 23.47 20.70
C ALA A 389 -3.29 23.26 22.22
N TYR A 390 -3.32 21.99 22.62
CA TYR A 390 -3.27 21.55 23.99
C TYR A 390 -2.07 20.61 24.18
N ALA A 391 -1.21 20.94 25.15
CA ALA A 391 -0.05 20.13 25.53
C ALA A 391 -0.36 19.28 26.76
N PHE A 392 0.31 18.14 26.89
CA PHE A 392 0.04 17.14 27.91
C PHE A 392 1.27 16.81 28.75
N THR A 393 1.05 16.32 29.96
CA THR A 393 2.11 15.88 30.87
C THR A 393 1.64 14.71 31.72
N GLY A 394 2.58 14.02 32.36
CA GLY A 394 2.27 12.95 33.30
C GLY A 394 1.96 11.62 32.62
N THR A 395 1.55 10.64 33.44
CA THR A 395 1.26 9.27 33.00
C THR A 395 -0.18 8.89 33.32
N VAL A 396 -0.83 8.18 32.41
CA VAL A 396 -2.20 7.68 32.57
C VAL A 396 -2.27 6.77 33.80
N GLY A 397 -3.32 6.96 34.60
CA GLY A 397 -3.49 6.30 35.90
C GLY A 397 -2.59 6.82 37.04
N VAL A 398 -1.73 7.81 36.79
CA VAL A 398 -0.85 8.42 37.80
C VAL A 398 -1.17 9.91 37.98
N ASP A 399 -0.85 10.73 37.00
CA ASP A 399 -0.92 12.20 37.07
C ASP A 399 -1.08 12.89 35.70
N PHE A 400 -1.65 12.17 34.71
CA PHE A 400 -1.98 12.72 33.40
C PHE A 400 -2.80 14.02 33.51
N ASP A 401 -2.31 15.09 32.87
CA ASP A 401 -2.96 16.40 32.84
C ASP A 401 -2.64 17.14 31.53
N GLY A 402 -3.51 18.06 31.15
CA GLY A 402 -3.41 18.85 29.94
C GLY A 402 -3.52 20.35 30.19
N SER A 403 -2.93 21.14 29.29
CA SER A 403 -2.99 22.59 29.34
C SER A 403 -3.06 23.19 27.94
N VAL A 404 -3.50 24.44 27.83
CA VAL A 404 -3.44 25.16 26.55
C VAL A 404 -1.99 25.51 26.28
N LEU A 405 -1.46 25.07 25.13
CA LEU A 405 -0.17 25.51 24.62
C LEU A 405 -0.30 26.91 24.01
N TRP A 406 -1.19 27.06 23.03
CA TRP A 406 -1.51 28.34 22.40
C TRP A 406 -2.94 28.42 21.91
N LYS A 407 -3.38 29.64 21.57
CA LYS A 407 -4.69 29.93 20.97
C LYS A 407 -4.54 30.94 19.86
N HIS A 408 -5.21 30.66 18.74
CA HIS A 408 -5.19 31.48 17.56
C HIS A 408 -6.56 31.50 16.86
N GLY A 409 -7.09 32.69 16.60
CA GLY A 409 -8.30 32.86 15.80
C GLY A 409 -9.54 32.13 16.34
N SER A 410 -10.29 31.48 15.47
CA SER A 410 -11.47 30.68 15.81
C SER A 410 -11.25 29.20 15.54
N ASP A 411 -12.22 28.38 15.92
CA ASP A 411 -12.27 26.95 15.59
C ASP A 411 -12.22 26.70 14.07
N GLY A 412 -11.80 25.49 13.68
CA GLY A 412 -11.55 25.10 12.30
C GLY A 412 -11.00 23.68 12.19
N TYR A 413 -10.69 23.28 10.97
CA TYR A 413 -10.01 22.01 10.70
C TYR A 413 -8.51 22.22 10.58
N CYS A 414 -7.74 21.20 10.94
CA CYS A 414 -6.28 21.26 10.96
C CYS A 414 -5.63 20.33 9.92
N GLY A 415 -4.38 20.66 9.58
CA GLY A 415 -3.39 19.82 8.90
C GLY A 415 -2.00 20.20 9.40
N ILE A 416 -1.05 19.25 9.40
CA ILE A 416 0.28 19.41 9.98
C ILE A 416 1.33 19.03 8.94
N ALA A 417 2.35 19.87 8.77
CA ALA A 417 3.53 19.58 7.96
C ALA A 417 4.66 20.56 8.31
N ASP A 418 5.90 20.20 7.99
CA ASP A 418 7.06 21.10 8.06
C ASP A 418 7.21 21.80 6.70
N PHE A 419 6.69 23.02 6.60
CA PHE A 419 6.75 23.78 5.35
C PHE A 419 8.07 24.56 5.21
N GLN A 420 8.80 24.75 6.31
CA GLN A 420 10.08 25.46 6.33
C GLN A 420 11.29 24.53 6.16
N LEU A 421 11.07 23.21 6.20
CA LEU A 421 12.04 22.13 6.17
C LEU A 421 13.14 22.30 7.24
N ASP A 422 12.75 22.77 8.42
CA ASP A 422 13.67 23.03 9.53
C ASP A 422 13.58 22.00 10.67
N GLY A 423 12.69 21.01 10.52
CA GLY A 423 12.40 19.93 11.46
C GLY A 423 11.32 20.28 12.48
N VAL A 424 10.74 21.47 12.43
CA VAL A 424 9.61 21.90 13.27
C VAL A 424 8.36 22.02 12.40
N PRO A 425 7.21 21.47 12.81
CA PRO A 425 6.01 21.55 11.99
C PRO A 425 5.31 22.91 12.11
N GLU A 426 4.61 23.30 11.05
CA GLU A 426 3.53 24.28 11.09
C GLU A 426 2.17 23.61 11.15
N VAL A 427 1.19 24.39 11.59
CA VAL A 427 -0.23 24.01 11.64
C VAL A 427 -1.03 24.83 10.63
N VAL A 428 -1.63 24.14 9.67
CA VAL A 428 -2.66 24.70 8.80
C VAL A 428 -3.98 24.70 9.55
N VAL A 429 -4.70 25.83 9.55
CA VAL A 429 -6.08 25.91 10.05
C VAL A 429 -7.01 26.46 8.97
N VAL A 430 -7.95 25.64 8.52
CA VAL A 430 -8.98 26.04 7.55
C VAL A 430 -10.29 26.35 8.26
N ARG A 431 -10.79 27.57 8.04
CA ARG A 431 -12.03 28.06 8.66
C ARG A 431 -12.57 29.32 8.00
N SER A 432 -13.89 29.44 7.96
CA SER A 432 -14.60 30.70 7.64
C SER A 432 -14.00 31.47 6.45
N ASN A 433 -13.71 30.77 5.35
CA ASN A 433 -13.09 31.31 4.14
C ASN A 433 -11.60 31.70 4.27
N SER A 434 -10.86 31.09 5.19
CA SER A 434 -9.44 31.35 5.44
C SER A 434 -8.66 30.05 5.47
N ILE A 435 -7.46 30.08 4.90
CA ILE A 435 -6.38 29.11 5.10
C ILE A 435 -5.30 29.87 5.84
N ASP A 436 -5.05 29.48 7.09
CA ASP A 436 -4.04 30.10 7.94
C ASP A 436 -2.90 29.10 8.20
N VAL A 437 -1.65 29.53 8.07
CA VAL A 437 -0.45 28.75 8.46
C VAL A 437 0.10 29.35 9.75
N LEU A 438 0.23 28.52 10.77
CA LEU A 438 0.70 28.88 12.10
C LEU A 438 2.01 28.17 12.42
N ASP A 439 2.94 28.86 13.05
CA ASP A 439 4.10 28.25 13.70
C ASP A 439 3.62 27.23 14.75
N GLY A 440 4.06 25.98 14.65
CA GLY A 440 3.58 24.87 15.49
C GLY A 440 3.78 25.09 16.98
N PRO A 441 5.01 25.39 17.47
CA PRO A 441 5.26 25.55 18.89
C PRO A 441 4.52 26.76 19.52
N THR A 442 4.34 27.85 18.77
CA THR A 442 3.86 29.13 19.33
C THR A 442 2.44 29.54 18.93
N GLY A 443 1.88 28.94 17.87
CA GLY A 443 0.60 29.35 17.27
C GLY A 443 0.63 30.74 16.63
N THR A 444 1.83 31.25 16.30
CA THR A 444 1.99 32.54 15.65
C THR A 444 1.56 32.43 14.19
N LEU A 445 0.70 33.34 13.74
CA LEU A 445 0.31 33.40 12.32
C LEU A 445 1.50 33.78 11.45
N LEU A 446 1.86 32.90 10.53
CA LEU A 446 2.91 33.11 9.53
C LEU A 446 2.31 33.70 8.25
N ALA A 447 1.30 33.04 7.69
CA ALA A 447 0.61 33.46 6.47
C ALA A 447 -0.88 33.17 6.53
N SER A 448 -1.65 33.88 5.71
CA SER A 448 -3.11 33.68 5.57
C SER A 448 -3.57 34.08 4.17
N ILE A 449 -4.44 33.27 3.58
CA ILE A 449 -5.11 33.55 2.30
C ILE A 449 -6.59 33.21 2.40
N SER A 450 -7.42 33.90 1.61
CA SER A 450 -8.84 33.57 1.49
C SER A 450 -9.07 32.48 0.46
N ILE A 451 -10.00 31.57 0.74
CA ILE A 451 -10.38 30.49 -0.18
C ILE A 451 -11.05 31.09 -1.41
N ALA A 452 -10.50 30.84 -2.60
CA ALA A 452 -11.14 31.25 -3.85
C ALA A 452 -12.51 30.56 -3.99
N GLY A 453 -13.48 31.24 -4.59
CA GLY A 453 -14.86 30.75 -4.62
C GLY A 453 -15.65 30.87 -3.31
N GLY A 454 -15.02 31.24 -2.19
CA GLY A 454 -15.72 31.38 -0.91
C GLY A 454 -15.88 30.06 -0.16
N GLY A 455 -16.73 30.05 0.87
CA GLY A 455 -17.10 28.85 1.62
C GLY A 455 -16.60 28.84 3.06
N ALA A 456 -16.96 27.81 3.82
CA ALA A 456 -16.43 27.65 5.18
C ALA A 456 -15.03 27.01 5.18
N GLY A 457 -14.73 26.20 4.17
CA GLY A 457 -13.46 25.49 4.00
C GLY A 457 -13.50 24.09 4.60
N GLY A 458 -13.05 23.11 3.81
CA GLY A 458 -12.92 21.72 4.23
C GLY A 458 -11.67 21.42 5.04
N PRO A 459 -11.55 20.20 5.59
CA PRO A 459 -10.31 19.71 6.17
C PRO A 459 -9.16 19.78 5.14
N PRO A 460 -8.00 20.41 5.44
CA PRO A 460 -6.94 20.60 4.46
C PRO A 460 -6.13 19.32 4.21
N ASN A 461 -5.94 18.89 2.97
CA ASN A 461 -4.88 17.91 2.68
C ASN A 461 -3.54 18.62 2.44
N ILE A 462 -2.45 17.88 2.60
CA ILE A 462 -1.10 18.39 2.41
C ILE A 462 -0.29 17.34 1.65
N ALA A 463 0.33 17.75 0.54
CA ALA A 463 1.25 16.96 -0.28
C ALA A 463 2.09 17.89 -1.16
N ASP A 464 3.12 17.35 -1.81
CA ASP A 464 3.82 18.04 -2.90
C ASP A 464 2.96 17.91 -4.19
N PHE A 465 2.35 19.01 -4.65
CA PHE A 465 1.46 18.99 -5.83
C PHE A 465 2.21 19.36 -7.11
N ASP A 466 3.23 20.20 -7.04
CA ASP A 466 3.96 20.70 -8.22
C ASP A 466 5.33 20.04 -8.43
N GLY A 467 5.76 19.18 -7.50
CA GLY A 467 6.97 18.36 -7.58
C GLY A 467 8.24 19.13 -7.21
N ASP A 468 8.11 20.24 -6.49
CA ASP A 468 9.24 21.09 -6.10
C ASP A 468 9.93 20.66 -4.80
N GLY A 469 9.39 19.63 -4.13
CA GLY A 469 9.88 19.06 -2.88
C GLY A 469 9.39 19.78 -1.62
N PHE A 470 8.51 20.78 -1.75
CA PHE A 470 7.87 21.46 -0.63
C PHE A 470 6.40 21.06 -0.51
N PRO A 471 5.88 20.91 0.72
CA PRO A 471 4.46 20.59 0.89
C PRO A 471 3.58 21.80 0.54
N ASP A 472 2.49 21.52 -0.15
CA ASP A 472 1.42 22.43 -0.53
C ASP A 472 0.12 22.08 0.19
N ILE A 473 -0.87 22.97 0.14
CA ILE A 473 -2.12 22.86 0.90
C ILE A 473 -3.30 22.83 -0.06
N GLY A 474 -4.07 21.74 -0.04
CA GLY A 474 -5.34 21.62 -0.77
C GLY A 474 -6.56 21.69 0.17
N THR A 475 -7.62 22.37 -0.27
CA THR A 475 -8.90 22.36 0.46
C THR A 475 -10.07 22.68 -0.46
N ALA A 476 -11.22 22.07 -0.16
CA ALA A 476 -12.48 22.46 -0.77
C ALA A 476 -13.00 23.78 -0.18
N GLY A 477 -13.51 24.66 -1.04
CA GLY A 477 -14.36 25.79 -0.72
C GLY A 477 -15.81 25.54 -1.14
N GLY A 478 -16.63 26.59 -1.20
CA GLY A 478 -18.05 26.46 -1.55
C GLY A 478 -18.35 26.35 -3.06
N ASN A 479 -17.54 27.03 -3.89
CA ASN A 479 -17.69 27.00 -5.35
C ASN A 479 -16.42 26.57 -6.08
N ASN A 480 -15.32 26.38 -5.34
CA ASN A 480 -14.04 26.01 -5.91
C ASN A 480 -13.31 25.05 -4.97
N TYR A 481 -12.54 24.15 -5.54
CA TYR A 481 -11.40 23.53 -4.88
C TYR A 481 -10.17 24.41 -5.10
N VAL A 482 -9.27 24.51 -4.13
CA VAL A 482 -8.05 25.32 -4.25
C VAL A 482 -6.83 24.57 -3.75
N VAL A 483 -5.69 24.82 -4.42
CA VAL A 483 -4.36 24.45 -3.96
C VAL A 483 -3.52 25.72 -3.80
N VAL A 484 -2.83 25.82 -2.66
CA VAL A 484 -1.97 26.95 -2.31
C VAL A 484 -0.63 26.47 -1.79
N GLN A 485 0.43 27.19 -2.13
CA GLN A 485 1.79 26.97 -1.65
C GLN A 485 2.15 28.02 -0.60
N PHE A 486 2.88 27.61 0.44
CA PHE A 486 3.50 28.52 1.41
C PHE A 486 4.96 28.75 1.05
N ASP A 487 5.42 30.00 1.03
CA ASP A 487 6.81 30.34 0.67
C ASP A 487 7.85 30.03 1.76
N GLY A 488 7.43 29.38 2.84
CA GLY A 488 8.26 29.11 4.02
C GLY A 488 8.58 30.35 4.84
N VAL A 489 7.94 31.50 4.60
CA VAL A 489 8.23 32.76 5.30
C VAL A 489 6.98 33.48 5.77
N ASP A 490 6.20 34.08 4.87
CA ASP A 490 5.03 34.90 5.22
C ASP A 490 3.95 35.03 4.12
N GLN A 491 4.09 34.33 2.99
CA GLN A 491 3.13 34.38 1.89
C GLN A 491 2.56 33.02 1.52
N LEU A 492 1.24 33.00 1.32
CA LEU A 492 0.54 31.92 0.63
C LEU A 492 0.20 32.38 -0.79
N THR A 493 0.48 31.54 -1.78
CA THR A 493 0.16 31.78 -3.19
C THR A 493 -0.69 30.64 -3.74
N GLN A 494 -1.77 30.97 -4.43
CA GLN A 494 -2.58 29.95 -5.11
C GLN A 494 -1.80 29.40 -6.31
N LEU A 495 -1.66 28.08 -6.37
CA LEU A 495 -1.13 27.36 -7.53
C LEU A 495 -2.22 27.24 -8.59
N TRP A 496 -3.34 26.62 -8.23
CA TRP A 496 -4.50 26.48 -9.09
C TRP A 496 -5.81 26.43 -8.28
N GLN A 497 -6.93 26.57 -8.98
CA GLN A 497 -8.28 26.30 -8.46
C GLN A 497 -9.06 25.50 -9.49
N ALA A 498 -10.11 24.81 -9.05
CA ALA A 498 -11.07 24.17 -9.94
C ALA A 498 -12.49 24.58 -9.54
N SER A 499 -13.39 24.83 -10.50
CA SER A 499 -14.80 25.11 -10.19
C SER A 499 -15.50 23.84 -9.71
N THR A 500 -16.17 23.91 -8.56
CA THR A 500 -16.86 22.77 -7.93
C THR A 500 -18.25 23.15 -7.43
N LYS A 501 -19.02 22.16 -6.96
CA LYS A 501 -20.33 22.38 -6.34
C LYS A 501 -20.37 21.83 -4.93
N ASP A 502 -20.17 22.70 -3.95
CA ASP A 502 -20.40 22.40 -2.54
C ASP A 502 -21.08 23.61 -1.86
N GLY A 503 -22.26 23.98 -2.38
CA GLY A 503 -23.06 25.04 -1.78
C GLY A 503 -23.76 24.58 -0.49
N SER A 504 -23.95 23.27 -0.34
CA SER A 504 -24.69 22.59 0.72
C SER A 504 -23.93 22.58 2.04
N SER A 505 -22.67 22.11 2.07
CA SER A 505 -21.85 22.11 3.28
C SER A 505 -20.77 23.19 3.25
N GLN A 506 -20.13 23.42 2.11
CA GLN A 506 -18.96 24.29 1.93
C GLN A 506 -17.76 23.85 2.80
N ARG A 507 -17.64 22.54 3.08
CA ARG A 507 -16.78 21.93 4.11
C ARG A 507 -16.24 20.55 3.75
N THR A 508 -16.58 20.00 2.59
CA THR A 508 -16.17 18.63 2.23
C THR A 508 -14.65 18.47 2.32
N GLY A 509 -14.19 17.30 2.74
CA GLY A 509 -12.76 17.02 2.70
C GLY A 509 -12.31 16.53 1.33
N SER A 510 -11.02 16.27 1.24
CA SER A 510 -10.35 15.64 0.12
C SER A 510 -9.15 14.87 0.66
N SER A 511 -8.69 13.91 -0.13
CA SER A 511 -7.48 13.14 0.11
C SER A 511 -6.55 13.29 -1.08
N VAL A 512 -5.32 12.85 -0.91
CA VAL A 512 -4.29 12.91 -1.95
C VAL A 512 -3.49 11.63 -1.98
N PHE A 513 -3.04 11.27 -3.17
CA PHE A 513 -2.18 10.12 -3.41
C PHE A 513 -1.47 10.33 -4.74
N ASP A 514 -0.21 9.94 -4.82
CA ASP A 514 0.59 9.99 -6.04
C ASP A 514 0.43 8.62 -6.71
N PHE A 515 -0.53 8.52 -7.63
CA PHE A 515 -1.01 7.25 -8.18
C PHE A 515 -0.04 6.64 -9.18
N ASP A 516 0.71 7.45 -9.91
CA ASP A 516 1.63 7.01 -10.96
C ASP A 516 3.11 7.04 -10.51
N GLY A 517 3.37 7.47 -9.28
CA GLY A 517 4.69 7.51 -8.67
C GLY A 517 5.61 8.57 -9.27
N ASP A 518 5.05 9.60 -9.93
CA ASP A 518 5.82 10.68 -10.55
C ASP A 518 6.37 11.69 -9.51
N GLY A 519 5.96 11.54 -8.25
CA GLY A 519 6.37 12.35 -7.11
C GLY A 519 5.41 13.50 -6.81
N ARG A 520 4.34 13.68 -7.58
CA ARG A 520 3.28 14.67 -7.36
C ARG A 520 2.01 13.95 -6.99
N SER A 521 1.33 14.45 -5.96
CA SER A 521 0.10 13.80 -5.52
C SER A 521 -1.11 14.32 -6.30
N GLU A 522 -1.93 13.41 -6.80
CA GLU A 522 -3.27 13.72 -7.28
C GLU A 522 -4.19 14.08 -6.12
N VAL A 523 -5.22 14.89 -6.40
CA VAL A 523 -6.30 15.16 -5.46
C VAL A 523 -7.51 14.29 -5.81
N VAL A 524 -8.00 13.54 -4.83
CA VAL A 524 -9.28 12.82 -4.92
C VAL A 524 -10.36 13.58 -4.14
N TYR A 525 -11.38 14.04 -4.85
CA TYR A 525 -12.38 14.95 -4.29
C TYR A 525 -13.81 14.63 -4.75
N GLY A 526 -14.72 14.43 -3.79
CA GLY A 526 -16.15 14.33 -4.03
C GLY A 526 -16.87 15.63 -3.73
N ASP A 527 -17.57 16.22 -4.70
CA ASP A 527 -18.47 17.36 -4.47
C ASP A 527 -19.92 16.89 -4.27
N GLU A 528 -20.92 17.76 -4.43
CA GLU A 528 -22.31 17.34 -4.33
C GLU A 528 -22.72 16.29 -5.37
N TRP A 529 -22.08 16.26 -6.54
CA TRP A 529 -22.54 15.57 -7.75
C TRP A 529 -21.53 14.59 -8.33
N TYR A 530 -20.24 14.87 -8.18
CA TYR A 530 -19.19 14.15 -8.86
C TYR A 530 -18.01 13.84 -7.96
N LEU A 531 -17.43 12.66 -8.19
CA LEU A 531 -16.06 12.34 -7.82
C LEU A 531 -15.16 12.89 -8.92
N ARG A 532 -14.06 13.55 -8.54
CA ARG A 532 -13.02 14.04 -9.44
C ARG A 532 -11.64 13.65 -8.93
N ILE A 533 -10.76 13.39 -9.89
CA ILE A 533 -9.34 13.18 -9.63
C ILE A 533 -8.58 14.22 -10.43
N TYR A 534 -7.97 15.18 -9.72
CA TYR A 534 -7.18 16.25 -10.31
C TYR A 534 -5.71 15.83 -10.30
N PRO A 535 -4.94 16.10 -11.38
CA PRO A 535 -3.49 16.02 -11.30
C PRO A 535 -2.96 17.06 -10.31
N GLY A 536 -1.78 16.82 -9.74
CA GLY A 536 -1.16 17.77 -8.81
C GLY A 536 -0.95 19.16 -9.41
N THR A 537 -0.68 19.25 -10.72
CA THR A 537 -0.52 20.49 -11.48
C THR A 537 -1.28 20.44 -12.80
N GLU A 538 -1.56 21.61 -13.39
CA GLU A 538 -2.20 21.66 -14.70
C GLU A 538 -1.29 20.95 -15.74
N PRO A 539 -1.81 19.99 -16.54
CA PRO A 539 -0.97 19.14 -17.40
C PRO A 539 -0.06 19.89 -18.38
N ASP A 540 -0.38 21.14 -18.73
CA ASP A 540 0.43 21.95 -19.62
C ASP A 540 1.42 22.88 -18.90
N CYS A 541 1.38 22.99 -17.58
CA CYS A 541 2.42 23.64 -16.76
C CYS A 541 3.73 22.86 -16.77
N ASP A 542 3.67 21.54 -16.92
CA ASP A 542 4.82 20.62 -16.91
C ASP A 542 5.64 20.63 -18.19
N LEU A 543 5.11 21.24 -19.24
CA LEU A 543 5.81 21.34 -20.50
C LEU A 543 7.07 22.20 -20.34
N MET A 544 8.14 21.85 -21.07
CA MET A 544 9.39 22.63 -21.12
C MET A 544 9.14 24.14 -21.38
N ILE A 545 8.06 24.45 -22.10
CA ILE A 545 7.49 25.80 -22.15
C ILE A 545 6.03 25.64 -21.72
N PRO A 546 5.62 26.23 -20.59
CA PRO A 546 4.24 26.16 -20.14
C PRO A 546 3.26 26.51 -21.24
N GLY A 547 2.22 25.70 -21.37
CA GLY A 547 1.17 25.90 -22.34
C GLY A 547 0.31 27.13 -22.02
N PRO A 548 -0.64 27.46 -22.91
CA PRO A 548 -1.54 28.59 -22.71
C PRO A 548 -2.60 28.37 -21.63
N ASN A 549 -2.80 27.14 -21.16
CA ASN A 549 -3.75 26.76 -20.12
C ASN A 549 -3.11 26.61 -18.73
N CYS A 550 -1.78 26.75 -18.63
CA CYS A 550 -1.10 26.91 -17.35
C CYS A 550 -1.43 28.31 -16.79
N ASP A 551 -2.66 28.49 -16.33
CA ASP A 551 -3.27 29.75 -15.95
C ASP A 551 -3.91 29.74 -14.55
N GLY A 552 -3.83 28.60 -13.85
CA GLY A 552 -4.28 28.39 -12.50
C GLY A 552 -5.78 28.11 -12.37
N ASP A 553 -6.44 27.67 -13.45
CA ASP A 553 -7.87 27.30 -13.51
C ASP A 553 -8.04 25.89 -14.10
N MET A 554 -7.90 24.88 -13.25
CA MET A 554 -8.05 23.46 -13.58
C MET A 554 -9.49 23.14 -14.02
N THR A 555 -9.69 22.93 -15.32
CA THR A 555 -11.00 22.63 -15.90
C THR A 555 -11.30 21.13 -15.94
N ASP A 556 -12.57 20.75 -16.09
CA ASP A 556 -12.97 19.34 -16.29
C ASP A 556 -12.32 18.69 -17.54
N ALA A 557 -11.65 19.45 -18.41
CA ALA A 557 -10.90 18.92 -19.56
C ALA A 557 -9.42 18.60 -19.24
N GLU A 558 -8.92 19.05 -18.08
CA GLU A 558 -7.54 18.88 -17.60
C GLU A 558 -7.42 17.87 -16.45
N ILE A 559 -8.56 17.44 -15.89
CA ILE A 559 -8.59 16.43 -14.83
C ILE A 559 -8.34 15.02 -15.36
N LEU A 560 -7.89 14.13 -14.49
CA LEU A 560 -7.63 12.73 -14.81
C LEU A 560 -8.92 11.91 -14.87
N PHE A 561 -9.86 12.19 -13.96
CA PHE A 561 -11.11 11.44 -13.87
C PHE A 561 -12.27 12.28 -13.35
N ILE A 562 -13.46 11.98 -13.86
CA ILE A 562 -14.74 12.48 -13.35
C ILE A 562 -15.82 11.44 -13.52
N ASP A 563 -16.58 11.23 -12.45
CA ASP A 563 -17.72 10.32 -12.43
C ASP A 563 -18.85 10.79 -11.52
N ILE A 564 -20.06 10.31 -11.77
CA ILE A 564 -21.24 10.63 -10.97
C ILE A 564 -21.10 9.98 -9.60
N ASN A 565 -20.91 10.80 -8.57
CA ASN A 565 -20.86 10.37 -7.19
C ASN A 565 -21.51 11.45 -6.33
N SER A 566 -22.72 11.18 -5.84
CA SER A 566 -23.49 12.22 -5.17
C SER A 566 -23.32 12.21 -3.66
N SER A 567 -23.23 13.40 -3.09
CA SER A 567 -23.30 13.58 -1.65
C SER A 567 -24.08 14.84 -1.25
N ARG A 568 -24.73 14.79 -0.08
CA ARG A 568 -25.15 15.99 0.66
C ARG A 568 -23.96 16.86 1.06
N THR A 569 -22.77 16.27 1.12
CA THR A 569 -21.52 16.82 1.62
C THR A 569 -21.54 17.18 3.11
N ARG A 570 -20.41 16.93 3.78
CA ARG A 570 -20.09 17.40 5.13
C ARG A 570 -18.60 17.64 5.30
N ALA A 571 -17.88 16.66 5.82
CA ALA A 571 -16.44 16.67 6.03
C ALA A 571 -15.85 15.31 5.66
N GLU A 572 -16.67 14.41 5.12
CA GLU A 572 -16.23 13.17 4.51
C GLU A 572 -15.32 13.46 3.32
N TYR A 573 -14.48 12.49 3.00
CA TYR A 573 -13.63 12.52 1.82
C TYR A 573 -13.32 11.08 1.35
N PRO A 574 -12.93 10.89 0.08
CA PRO A 574 -12.47 9.60 -0.46
C PRO A 574 -11.24 9.04 0.27
N VAL A 575 -11.18 7.74 0.53
CA VAL A 575 -9.99 7.08 1.11
C VAL A 575 -9.19 6.40 0.02
N ILE A 576 -7.86 6.36 0.16
CA ILE A 576 -6.96 5.60 -0.71
C ILE A 576 -6.17 4.62 0.15
N ALA A 577 -6.39 3.33 -0.06
CA ALA A 577 -5.73 2.24 0.65
C ALA A 577 -5.81 0.96 -0.20
N ASP A 578 -4.92 0.02 0.06
CA ASP A 578 -5.06 -1.36 -0.40
C ASP A 578 -6.22 -1.98 0.41
N VAL A 579 -7.28 -2.41 -0.25
CA VAL A 579 -8.46 -3.00 0.40
C VAL A 579 -8.70 -4.45 0.01
N ASP A 580 -7.96 -4.99 -0.93
CA ASP A 580 -8.10 -6.39 -1.36
C ASP A 580 -6.86 -7.26 -1.10
N GLY A 581 -5.83 -6.67 -0.49
CA GLY A 581 -4.60 -7.31 -0.07
C GLY A 581 -3.62 -7.56 -1.23
N ASP A 582 -3.78 -6.87 -2.36
CA ASP A 582 -2.95 -7.03 -3.55
C ASP A 582 -1.73 -6.10 -3.62
N PHE A 583 -1.51 -5.31 -2.57
CA PHE A 583 -0.47 -4.28 -2.42
C PHE A 583 -0.68 -3.03 -3.27
N LYS A 584 -1.77 -2.94 -4.04
CA LYS A 584 -2.10 -1.82 -4.92
C LYS A 584 -3.16 -0.93 -4.28
N ALA A 585 -3.33 0.26 -4.86
CA ALA A 585 -4.23 1.25 -4.30
C ALA A 585 -5.67 1.06 -4.82
N GLU A 586 -6.65 1.23 -3.95
CA GLU A 586 -8.05 1.45 -4.33
C GLU A 586 -8.55 2.78 -3.80
N ILE A 587 -9.61 3.30 -4.43
CA ILE A 587 -10.33 4.49 -3.97
C ILE A 587 -11.67 4.08 -3.39
N ILE A 588 -11.93 4.47 -2.14
CA ILE A 588 -13.18 4.19 -1.42
C ILE A 588 -13.96 5.49 -1.22
N VAL A 589 -15.19 5.55 -1.73
CA VAL A 589 -16.03 6.74 -1.68
C VAL A 589 -17.40 6.43 -1.09
N THR A 590 -17.82 7.20 -0.08
CA THR A 590 -19.19 7.12 0.42
C THR A 590 -20.14 8.00 -0.37
N THR A 591 -21.35 7.51 -0.62
CA THR A 591 -22.35 8.17 -1.46
C THR A 591 -23.71 8.26 -0.78
N ASN A 592 -24.49 9.27 -1.15
CA ASN A 592 -25.88 9.40 -0.75
C ASN A 592 -26.73 10.07 -1.85
N ASN A 593 -27.99 9.66 -1.94
CA ASN A 593 -28.92 10.10 -2.98
C ASN A 593 -30.22 10.68 -2.45
N GLU A 594 -30.18 11.19 -1.21
CA GLU A 594 -31.32 11.79 -0.54
C GLU A 594 -31.38 13.32 -0.70
N SER A 595 -30.23 13.98 -0.89
CA SER A 595 -30.14 15.44 -0.93
C SER A 595 -30.67 16.01 -2.25
N SER A 596 -31.61 16.95 -2.19
CA SER A 596 -32.12 17.65 -3.37
C SER A 596 -31.07 18.48 -4.11
N GLN A 597 -29.89 18.68 -3.51
CA GLN A 597 -28.79 19.42 -4.09
C GLN A 597 -27.98 18.57 -5.06
N GLY A 598 -27.93 17.24 -4.89
CA GLY A 598 -27.05 16.37 -5.68
C GLY A 598 -27.54 14.94 -5.91
N ALA A 599 -28.81 14.57 -5.64
CA ALA A 599 -29.33 13.19 -5.70
C ALA A 599 -29.41 12.53 -7.12
N ILE A 600 -28.29 12.52 -7.84
CA ILE A 600 -28.08 11.93 -9.17
C ILE A 600 -27.29 10.62 -9.13
N GLY A 601 -26.55 10.38 -8.05
CA GLY A 601 -25.72 9.20 -7.84
C GLY A 601 -26.41 8.08 -7.05
N ASP A 602 -25.63 7.04 -6.79
CA ASP A 602 -26.01 5.92 -5.92
C ASP A 602 -25.97 6.33 -4.44
N ALA A 603 -26.23 5.38 -3.54
CA ALA A 603 -26.11 5.61 -2.11
C ALA A 603 -25.49 4.39 -1.42
N GLY A 604 -24.45 4.63 -0.62
CA GLY A 604 -23.68 3.62 0.10
C GLY A 604 -22.19 3.84 -0.08
N VAL A 605 -21.48 2.85 -0.63
CA VAL A 605 -20.02 2.88 -0.87
C VAL A 605 -19.73 2.47 -2.30
N GLU A 606 -18.75 3.12 -2.93
CA GLU A 606 -18.18 2.72 -4.21
C GLU A 606 -16.67 2.53 -4.03
N VAL A 607 -16.14 1.43 -4.57
CA VAL A 607 -14.71 1.12 -4.57
C VAL A 607 -14.22 1.09 -6.02
N PHE A 608 -13.14 1.80 -6.31
CA PHE A 608 -12.51 1.88 -7.62
C PHE A 608 -11.09 1.33 -7.57
N GLU A 609 -10.69 0.71 -8.66
CA GLU A 609 -9.35 0.18 -8.93
C GLU A 609 -8.86 0.72 -10.29
N ASP A 610 -7.59 0.55 -10.64
CA ASP A 610 -7.11 0.85 -11.99
C ASP A 610 -7.35 -0.34 -12.92
N ARG A 611 -7.94 -0.09 -14.09
CA ARG A 611 -8.19 -1.17 -15.07
C ARG A 611 -6.92 -1.92 -15.47
N LEU A 612 -5.81 -1.20 -15.53
CA LEU A 612 -4.57 -1.65 -16.11
C LEU A 612 -3.50 -1.88 -15.05
N ASP A 613 -3.86 -1.94 -13.76
CA ASP A 613 -2.92 -2.14 -12.64
C ASP A 613 -1.76 -1.11 -12.59
N ASN A 614 -1.99 0.11 -13.07
CA ASN A 614 -0.97 1.17 -13.10
C ASN A 614 -0.81 1.90 -11.77
N TRP A 615 -1.79 1.85 -10.88
CA TRP A 615 -1.67 2.56 -9.61
C TRP A 615 -0.55 1.93 -8.79
N VAL A 616 0.31 2.78 -8.23
CA VAL A 616 1.42 2.33 -7.39
C VAL A 616 0.91 1.68 -6.10
N GLY A 617 1.79 0.90 -5.47
CA GLY A 617 1.43 0.25 -4.22
C GLY A 617 1.11 1.23 -3.10
N THR A 618 0.36 0.79 -2.09
CA THR A 618 0.00 1.62 -0.93
C THR A 618 -0.13 0.78 0.35
N LEU A 619 -0.17 1.45 1.50
CA LEU A 619 -0.49 0.77 2.76
C LEU A 619 -1.97 0.33 2.82
N PRO A 620 -2.26 -0.82 3.44
CA PRO A 620 -3.62 -1.39 3.55
C PRO A 620 -4.43 -0.79 4.70
N ILE A 621 -4.15 0.47 5.05
CA ILE A 621 -4.73 1.10 6.22
C ILE A 621 -5.06 2.56 5.98
N TRP A 622 -6.21 2.96 6.51
CA TRP A 622 -6.61 4.35 6.69
C TRP A 622 -7.46 4.41 7.95
N ASN A 623 -6.78 4.52 9.09
CA ASN A 623 -7.41 4.16 10.35
C ASN A 623 -8.28 5.27 10.96
N GLN A 624 -8.15 6.53 10.54
CA GLN A 624 -8.87 7.68 11.12
C GLN A 624 -9.05 8.86 10.13
N HIS A 625 -9.84 9.89 10.49
CA HIS A 625 -10.07 11.06 9.61
C HIS A 625 -8.86 12.01 9.51
N THR A 626 -8.07 12.10 10.57
CA THR A 626 -6.83 12.89 10.59
C THR A 626 -5.63 11.98 10.33
N TYR A 627 -5.77 11.13 9.31
CA TYR A 627 -4.76 10.15 8.93
C TYR A 627 -3.48 10.80 8.42
N HIS A 628 -2.36 10.22 8.85
CA HIS A 628 -1.02 10.43 8.37
C HIS A 628 -0.24 9.13 8.61
N VAL A 629 0.72 8.85 7.74
CA VAL A 629 1.32 7.51 7.60
C VAL A 629 1.92 7.00 8.91
N THR A 630 2.52 7.87 9.72
CA THR A 630 3.21 7.49 10.96
C THR A 630 2.30 7.20 12.14
N ASN A 631 1.00 7.51 12.06
CA ASN A 631 0.11 7.44 13.23
C ASN A 631 -0.36 6.02 13.57
N VAL A 632 -0.12 5.06 12.68
CA VAL A 632 -0.61 3.68 12.79
C VAL A 632 0.26 2.76 11.91
N ASP A 633 0.51 1.53 12.35
CA ASP A 633 1.11 0.50 11.49
C ASP A 633 0.06 -0.23 10.61
N ALA A 634 0.51 -1.07 9.68
CA ALA A 634 -0.39 -1.78 8.76
C ALA A 634 -1.38 -2.75 9.45
N LYS A 635 -1.11 -3.20 10.69
CA LYS A 635 -2.00 -4.04 11.50
C LYS A 635 -2.97 -3.23 12.37
N GLY A 636 -2.87 -1.91 12.37
CA GLY A 636 -3.63 -1.05 13.27
C GLY A 636 -2.94 -0.77 14.60
N GLY A 637 -1.68 -1.20 14.80
CA GLY A 637 -0.91 -0.89 16.00
C GLY A 637 -0.64 0.62 16.12
N ILE A 638 -0.98 1.20 17.27
CA ILE A 638 -0.71 2.60 17.57
C ILE A 638 0.69 2.74 18.19
N PRO A 639 1.62 3.51 17.59
CA PRO A 639 2.97 3.64 18.11
C PRO A 639 3.02 4.20 19.53
N ILE A 640 3.90 3.63 20.36
CA ILE A 640 4.20 4.17 21.70
C ILE A 640 4.84 5.56 21.61
N VAL A 641 5.73 5.74 20.63
CA VAL A 641 6.27 7.03 20.25
C VAL A 641 6.07 7.11 18.75
N GLU A 642 5.20 8.02 18.34
CA GLU A 642 5.00 8.30 16.93
C GLU A 642 6.26 8.96 16.37
N GLU A 643 6.74 8.48 15.23
CA GLU A 643 7.76 9.22 14.48
C GLU A 643 7.10 10.43 13.79
N ASN A 644 7.80 11.55 13.74
CA ASN A 644 7.26 12.74 13.09
C ASN A 644 7.08 12.50 11.58
N ASN A 645 5.84 12.53 11.09
CA ASN A 645 5.50 12.33 9.67
C ASN A 645 6.33 13.20 8.70
N TRP A 646 6.72 14.40 9.13
CA TRP A 646 7.55 15.33 8.34
C TRP A 646 9.07 15.06 8.40
N GLN A 647 9.50 14.03 9.12
CA GLN A 647 10.92 13.67 9.27
C GLN A 647 11.22 12.21 8.90
N VAL A 648 10.19 11.38 8.68
CA VAL A 648 10.37 9.96 8.34
C VAL A 648 9.64 9.56 7.07
N PRO A 649 10.21 8.63 6.28
CA PRO A 649 11.59 8.13 6.41
C PRO A 649 12.63 9.24 6.15
N VAL A 650 13.78 9.19 6.82
CA VAL A 650 14.77 10.30 6.86
C VAL A 650 15.21 10.79 5.49
N ASP A 651 15.31 9.89 4.51
CA ASP A 651 15.79 10.21 3.16
C ASP A 651 14.68 10.77 2.24
N LYS A 652 13.41 10.45 2.51
CA LYS A 652 12.23 10.93 1.77
C LYS A 652 11.04 11.06 2.73
N PRO A 653 11.01 12.10 3.58
CA PRO A 653 9.94 12.23 4.57
C PRO A 653 8.57 12.31 3.92
N GLU A 654 7.56 11.74 4.56
CA GLU A 654 6.19 11.78 4.04
C GLU A 654 5.63 13.19 3.97
N ASN A 655 5.93 14.01 5.00
CA ASN A 655 5.60 15.44 5.12
C ASN A 655 4.23 15.85 4.55
N SER A 656 3.20 15.07 4.89
CA SER A 656 1.88 15.13 4.26
C SER A 656 0.76 14.91 5.27
N TYR A 657 -0.50 15.13 4.84
CA TYR A 657 -1.67 14.94 5.68
C TYR A 657 -2.88 14.56 4.84
N ARG A 658 -3.66 13.55 5.28
CA ARG A 658 -4.72 12.92 4.46
C ARG A 658 -4.17 12.40 3.12
N ARG A 659 -2.98 11.80 3.22
CA ARG A 659 -2.22 11.14 2.16
C ARG A 659 -1.82 9.75 2.64
N ASN A 660 -1.89 8.76 1.75
CA ASN A 660 -1.29 7.44 1.98
C ASN A 660 0.06 7.33 1.24
N ALA A 661 0.90 6.39 1.64
CA ALA A 661 2.28 6.26 1.14
C ALA A 661 2.47 5.00 0.30
N GLN A 662 3.42 5.07 -0.64
CA GLN A 662 3.77 3.98 -1.54
C GLN A 662 4.74 2.93 -0.98
N GLY A 663 5.07 3.02 0.32
CA GLY A 663 6.15 2.24 0.91
C GLY A 663 7.54 2.71 0.49
N ALA A 664 8.55 1.84 0.65
CA ALA A 664 9.97 2.23 0.61
C ALA A 664 10.53 2.54 -0.79
N VAL A 665 9.93 2.03 -1.86
CA VAL A 665 10.41 2.19 -3.24
C VAL A 665 9.23 2.63 -4.12
N ALA A 666 9.32 3.83 -4.68
CA ALA A 666 8.35 4.29 -5.66
C ALA A 666 8.42 3.40 -6.92
N ASN A 667 7.27 3.10 -7.52
CA ASN A 667 7.16 2.30 -8.75
C ASN A 667 7.68 0.86 -8.64
N CYS A 668 7.76 0.36 -7.40
CA CYS A 668 8.11 -1.02 -7.13
C CYS A 668 7.06 -1.96 -7.75
N ALA A 669 7.51 -3.03 -8.40
CA ALA A 669 6.65 -3.95 -9.13
C ALA A 669 6.96 -5.42 -8.77
N PRO A 670 6.02 -6.34 -8.99
CA PRO A 670 6.28 -7.78 -8.94
C PRO A 670 7.08 -8.26 -10.17
N ASP A 671 7.62 -9.47 -10.05
CA ASP A 671 8.22 -10.26 -11.13
C ASP A 671 7.97 -11.74 -10.81
N LEU A 672 6.93 -12.30 -11.41
CA LEU A 672 6.39 -13.63 -11.16
C LEU A 672 7.02 -14.62 -12.13
N VAL A 673 7.83 -15.50 -11.58
CA VAL A 673 8.46 -16.58 -12.33
C VAL A 673 7.94 -17.93 -11.87
N LEU A 674 7.94 -18.88 -12.79
CA LEU A 674 7.59 -20.27 -12.49
C LEU A 674 8.85 -21.11 -12.30
N GLU A 675 8.88 -21.88 -11.22
CA GLU A 675 9.90 -22.87 -10.89
C GLU A 675 9.26 -24.26 -10.70
N ASP A 676 10.06 -25.32 -10.84
CA ASP A 676 9.70 -26.69 -10.43
C ASP A 676 8.36 -27.20 -10.99
N LEU A 677 8.10 -27.00 -12.28
CA LEU A 677 6.97 -27.65 -12.95
C LEU A 677 7.16 -29.17 -12.88
N VAL A 678 6.25 -29.88 -12.21
CA VAL A 678 6.35 -31.32 -12.00
C VAL A 678 5.00 -32.02 -12.06
N GLN A 679 5.05 -33.32 -12.37
CA GLN A 679 3.91 -34.22 -12.22
C GLN A 679 3.86 -34.81 -10.80
N VAL A 680 2.72 -34.69 -10.13
CA VAL A 680 2.49 -35.27 -8.81
C VAL A 680 1.86 -36.66 -8.93
N GLY A 681 2.59 -37.68 -8.49
CA GLY A 681 2.13 -39.07 -8.53
C GLY A 681 2.11 -39.64 -9.96
N ALA A 682 1.43 -40.77 -10.16
CA ALA A 682 1.31 -41.42 -11.47
C ALA A 682 0.03 -40.96 -12.19
N CYS A 683 0.10 -40.84 -13.52
CA CYS A 683 -1.08 -40.59 -14.35
C CYS A 683 -1.96 -41.84 -14.36
N LEU A 684 -3.01 -41.83 -13.55
CA LEU A 684 -3.92 -42.95 -13.31
C LEU A 684 -5.33 -42.55 -13.67
N ASP A 685 -6.13 -43.51 -14.14
CA ASP A 685 -7.56 -43.33 -14.42
C ASP A 685 -7.87 -42.12 -15.35
N ASN A 686 -6.98 -41.85 -16.32
CA ASN A 686 -7.05 -40.72 -17.26
C ASN A 686 -7.03 -39.34 -16.59
N MET A 687 -6.39 -39.24 -15.41
CA MET A 687 -6.15 -37.98 -14.71
C MET A 687 -4.65 -37.79 -14.50
N MET A 688 -4.21 -36.53 -14.50
CA MET A 688 -2.88 -36.13 -14.08
C MET A 688 -2.97 -34.92 -13.14
N THR A 689 -2.07 -34.86 -12.17
CA THR A 689 -1.92 -33.73 -11.27
C THR A 689 -0.60 -33.05 -11.59
N LEU A 690 -0.66 -31.78 -11.94
CA LEU A 690 0.46 -30.91 -12.23
C LEU A 690 0.67 -29.96 -11.06
N ARG A 691 1.93 -29.67 -10.76
CA ARG A 691 2.32 -28.74 -9.71
C ARG A 691 3.42 -27.84 -10.23
N VAL A 692 3.36 -26.57 -9.87
CA VAL A 692 4.41 -25.59 -10.17
C VAL A 692 4.53 -24.62 -9.02
N ARG A 693 5.72 -24.06 -8.82
CA ARG A 693 6.00 -23.07 -7.80
C ARG A 693 6.02 -21.69 -8.45
N VAL A 694 5.21 -20.77 -7.93
CA VAL A 694 5.16 -19.37 -8.36
C VAL A 694 6.05 -18.57 -7.42
N CYS A 695 7.05 -17.89 -7.94
CA CYS A 695 7.99 -17.10 -7.15
C CYS A 695 7.94 -15.64 -7.55
N ASN A 696 7.92 -14.74 -6.58
CA ASN A 696 8.00 -13.30 -6.82
C ASN A 696 9.44 -12.82 -6.63
N GLN A 697 10.14 -12.56 -7.73
CA GLN A 697 11.48 -11.98 -7.77
C GLN A 697 11.46 -10.44 -7.80
N GLY A 698 10.27 -9.83 -7.81
CA GLY A 698 10.10 -8.39 -7.79
C GLY A 698 10.15 -7.81 -6.39
N CYS A 699 10.08 -6.49 -6.30
CA CYS A 699 10.16 -5.80 -5.01
C CYS A 699 8.79 -5.54 -4.37
N LEU A 700 7.69 -5.67 -5.12
CA LEU A 700 6.32 -5.51 -4.62
C LEU A 700 5.66 -6.87 -4.48
N GLY A 701 4.90 -7.07 -3.41
CA GLY A 701 4.08 -8.27 -3.26
C GLY A 701 2.93 -8.31 -4.28
N VAL A 702 2.30 -9.47 -4.40
CA VAL A 702 1.01 -9.64 -5.10
C VAL A 702 0.01 -10.30 -4.18
N GLY A 703 -1.26 -9.95 -4.36
CA GLY A 703 -2.36 -10.51 -3.56
C GLY A 703 -2.61 -12.00 -3.84
N PRO A 704 -3.52 -12.61 -3.06
CA PRO A 704 -4.00 -13.94 -3.36
C PRO A 704 -4.76 -13.97 -4.70
N GLY A 705 -4.81 -15.15 -5.34
CA GLY A 705 -5.66 -15.37 -6.52
C GLY A 705 -4.96 -15.29 -7.87
N VAL A 706 -3.68 -14.92 -7.93
CA VAL A 706 -2.82 -14.93 -9.13
C VAL A 706 -3.03 -16.20 -9.94
N LYS A 707 -3.33 -16.03 -11.23
CA LYS A 707 -3.71 -17.14 -12.12
C LYS A 707 -2.48 -17.83 -12.69
N VAL A 708 -2.53 -19.16 -12.73
CA VAL A 708 -1.56 -19.99 -13.43
C VAL A 708 -2.27 -20.87 -14.43
N THR A 709 -1.96 -20.70 -15.70
CA THR A 709 -2.50 -21.51 -16.80
C THR A 709 -1.58 -22.69 -17.09
N PHE A 710 -2.15 -23.89 -17.13
CA PHE A 710 -1.46 -25.08 -17.60
C PHE A 710 -1.97 -25.42 -19.00
N SER A 711 -1.04 -25.64 -19.94
CA SER A 711 -1.36 -25.98 -21.32
C SER A 711 -0.56 -27.18 -21.80
N GLU A 712 -1.12 -27.90 -22.77
CA GLU A 712 -0.42 -28.96 -23.50
C GLU A 712 -0.18 -28.51 -24.93
N GLN A 713 1.01 -28.81 -25.47
CA GLN A 713 1.49 -28.28 -26.73
C GLN A 713 0.53 -28.49 -27.93
N ASP A 714 -0.16 -29.62 -28.00
CA ASP A 714 -1.08 -29.97 -29.08
C ASP A 714 -2.56 -29.77 -28.71
N ALA A 715 -2.92 -29.91 -27.42
CA ALA A 715 -4.30 -29.81 -26.94
C ALA A 715 -4.71 -28.40 -26.51
N GLY A 716 -3.75 -27.50 -26.28
CA GLY A 716 -3.98 -26.14 -25.77
C GLY A 716 -4.20 -26.11 -24.26
N VAL A 717 -4.94 -25.11 -23.78
CA VAL A 717 -5.21 -24.90 -22.35
C VAL A 717 -5.92 -26.11 -21.74
N LEU A 718 -5.33 -26.66 -20.67
CA LEU A 718 -5.89 -27.75 -19.89
C LEU A 718 -6.77 -27.24 -18.75
N GLY A 719 -6.37 -26.11 -18.15
CA GLY A 719 -7.09 -25.43 -17.09
C GLY A 719 -6.21 -24.42 -16.38
N THR A 720 -6.80 -23.73 -15.40
CA THR A 720 -6.12 -22.73 -14.58
C THR A 720 -6.21 -23.07 -13.10
N ALA A 721 -5.18 -22.70 -12.34
CA ALA A 721 -5.15 -22.70 -10.89
C ALA A 721 -4.92 -21.27 -10.37
N SER A 722 -5.10 -21.07 -9.06
CA SER A 722 -4.81 -19.79 -8.41
C SER A 722 -3.95 -19.99 -7.18
N THR A 723 -3.13 -18.99 -6.90
CA THR A 723 -2.49 -18.83 -5.59
C THR A 723 -3.55 -18.70 -4.50
N ALA A 724 -3.30 -19.29 -3.34
CA ALA A 724 -4.22 -19.29 -2.20
C ALA A 724 -3.92 -18.20 -1.17
N ALA A 725 -2.74 -17.59 -1.25
CA ALA A 725 -2.29 -16.52 -0.36
C ALA A 725 -1.50 -15.49 -1.17
N ALA A 726 -1.25 -14.33 -0.58
CA ALA A 726 -0.34 -13.33 -1.13
C ALA A 726 1.09 -13.91 -1.32
N ILE A 727 1.79 -13.41 -2.33
CA ILE A 727 3.21 -13.72 -2.56
C ILE A 727 4.00 -12.42 -2.42
N VAL A 728 4.52 -12.19 -1.21
CA VAL A 728 5.37 -11.03 -0.92
C VAL A 728 6.69 -11.08 -1.70
N ALA A 729 7.36 -9.95 -1.80
CA ALA A 729 8.67 -9.84 -2.47
C ALA A 729 9.66 -10.90 -1.98
N GLY A 730 10.15 -11.73 -2.90
CA GLY A 730 11.10 -12.82 -2.67
C GLY A 730 10.48 -14.15 -2.25
N ALA A 731 9.19 -14.18 -1.91
CA ALA A 731 8.49 -15.40 -1.51
C ALA A 731 8.05 -16.21 -2.73
N CYS A 732 7.67 -17.46 -2.47
CA CYS A 732 7.04 -18.32 -3.47
C CYS A 732 5.81 -19.01 -2.90
N GLN A 733 4.90 -19.45 -3.76
CA GLN A 733 3.80 -20.34 -3.41
C GLN A 733 3.61 -21.44 -4.46
N THR A 734 3.39 -22.66 -3.98
CA THR A 734 3.09 -23.80 -4.84
C THR A 734 1.59 -23.84 -5.22
N VAL A 735 1.31 -24.06 -6.50
CA VAL A 735 -0.05 -24.29 -7.03
C VAL A 735 -0.16 -25.67 -7.68
N GLU A 736 -1.32 -26.31 -7.52
CA GLU A 736 -1.61 -27.62 -8.11
C GLU A 736 -2.89 -27.60 -8.95
N LEU A 737 -2.84 -28.28 -10.09
CA LEU A 737 -4.01 -28.49 -10.96
C LEU A 737 -4.16 -29.97 -11.29
N THR A 738 -5.34 -30.53 -10.99
CA THR A 738 -5.71 -31.89 -11.41
C THR A 738 -6.64 -31.85 -12.61
N VAL A 739 -6.18 -32.38 -13.74
CA VAL A 739 -6.87 -32.33 -15.03
C VAL A 739 -7.00 -33.71 -15.68
N PRO A 740 -8.02 -33.92 -16.53
CA PRO A 740 -8.05 -35.09 -17.40
C PRO A 740 -6.85 -35.08 -18.35
N THR A 741 -6.28 -36.25 -18.61
CA THR A 741 -5.24 -36.39 -19.62
C THR A 741 -5.81 -36.08 -21.01
N PRO A 742 -5.19 -35.18 -21.80
CA PRO A 742 -5.81 -34.63 -23.02
C PRO A 742 -6.03 -35.67 -24.13
N ASN A 743 -5.15 -36.67 -24.24
CA ASN A 743 -5.18 -37.73 -25.27
C ASN A 743 -4.85 -39.12 -24.68
N ASP A 744 -5.19 -40.22 -25.37
CA ASP A 744 -4.79 -41.60 -24.98
C ASP A 744 -3.31 -41.93 -25.29
N ALA A 745 -2.51 -40.96 -25.72
CA ALA A 745 -1.13 -41.14 -26.19
C ALA A 745 -0.17 -40.25 -25.41
N ALA A 746 0.21 -40.70 -24.22
CA ALA A 746 1.35 -40.14 -23.49
C ALA A 746 2.67 -40.48 -24.22
N PRO A 747 3.75 -39.71 -24.05
CA PRO A 747 3.94 -38.59 -23.10
C PRO A 747 3.20 -37.30 -23.50
N TYR A 748 2.97 -36.40 -22.54
CA TYR A 748 2.39 -35.07 -22.76
C TYR A 748 3.44 -33.97 -22.59
N PHE A 749 3.40 -32.95 -23.43
CA PHE A 749 4.32 -31.80 -23.36
C PHE A 749 3.60 -30.60 -22.74
N ILE A 750 3.87 -30.38 -21.45
CA ILE A 750 3.15 -29.40 -20.62
C ILE A 750 3.94 -28.11 -20.48
N ASN A 751 3.25 -26.98 -20.64
CA ASN A 751 3.73 -25.65 -20.27
C ASN A 751 2.88 -25.11 -19.12
N ALA A 752 3.45 -24.20 -18.35
CA ALA A 752 2.70 -23.38 -17.42
C ALA A 752 3.08 -21.90 -17.61
N SER A 753 2.11 -21.02 -17.40
CA SER A 753 2.23 -19.56 -17.51
C SER A 753 1.59 -18.93 -16.29
N VAL A 754 2.34 -18.10 -15.55
CA VAL A 754 1.80 -17.28 -14.44
C VAL A 754 1.28 -15.96 -14.98
N ASP A 755 0.39 -15.34 -14.21
CA ASP A 755 -0.37 -14.17 -14.61
C ASP A 755 -1.12 -14.40 -15.93
N ASP A 756 -1.70 -15.60 -16.09
CA ASP A 756 -2.50 -15.94 -17.26
C ASP A 756 -3.78 -16.65 -16.81
N ASP A 757 -4.92 -16.06 -17.15
CA ASP A 757 -6.26 -16.62 -16.90
C ASP A 757 -6.73 -17.63 -17.98
N GLY A 758 -5.86 -17.91 -18.96
CA GLY A 758 -6.09 -18.81 -20.08
C GLY A 758 -6.56 -18.10 -21.35
N MET A 759 -6.63 -16.76 -21.32
CA MET A 759 -6.94 -15.92 -22.48
C MET A 759 -5.69 -15.27 -23.09
N GLY A 760 -4.50 -15.47 -22.51
CA GLY A 760 -3.21 -15.08 -23.09
C GLY A 760 -2.85 -13.60 -22.89
N GLY A 761 -3.13 -13.05 -21.71
CA GLY A 761 -2.70 -11.71 -21.30
C GLY A 761 -2.58 -11.59 -19.77
N GLY A 762 -1.59 -10.82 -19.33
CA GLY A 762 -1.32 -10.49 -17.93
C GLY A 762 -2.38 -9.57 -17.32
N ALA A 763 -2.65 -9.78 -16.03
CA ALA A 763 -3.50 -8.92 -15.22
C ALA A 763 -2.69 -7.97 -14.32
N LEU A 764 -1.42 -8.29 -14.07
CA LEU A 764 -0.52 -7.54 -13.20
C LEU A 764 0.55 -6.85 -14.04
N ASN A 765 0.97 -5.65 -13.63
CA ASN A 765 2.12 -5.01 -14.25
C ASN A 765 3.41 -5.44 -13.55
N GLU A 766 4.23 -6.18 -14.27
CA GLU A 766 5.50 -6.73 -13.80
C GLU A 766 6.68 -5.91 -14.34
N CYS A 767 7.82 -5.93 -13.65
CA CYS A 767 9.02 -5.28 -14.20
C CYS A 767 9.65 -6.09 -15.35
N ILE A 768 9.37 -7.39 -15.41
CA ILE A 768 9.74 -8.30 -16.49
C ILE A 768 8.50 -9.11 -16.84
N GLU A 769 7.92 -8.85 -18.01
CA GLU A 769 6.67 -9.50 -18.46
C GLU A 769 6.92 -10.76 -19.31
N ASP A 770 8.17 -10.99 -19.73
CA ASP A 770 8.53 -12.02 -20.71
C ASP A 770 9.18 -13.29 -20.11
N ASN A 771 9.14 -13.44 -18.80
CA ASN A 771 9.68 -14.58 -18.03
C ASN A 771 8.61 -15.39 -17.25
N ASN A 772 7.32 -15.17 -17.51
CA ASN A 772 6.20 -15.84 -16.81
C ASN A 772 5.99 -17.31 -17.23
N ASP A 773 6.71 -17.79 -18.24
CA ASP A 773 6.51 -19.11 -18.85
C ASP A 773 7.57 -20.14 -18.41
N ILE A 774 7.14 -21.38 -18.14
CA ILE A 774 8.02 -22.55 -18.00
C ILE A 774 7.56 -23.71 -18.89
N GLY A 775 8.54 -24.39 -19.50
CA GLY A 775 8.32 -25.57 -20.35
C GLY A 775 8.57 -25.31 -21.84
N PRO A 776 8.19 -26.25 -22.72
CA PRO A 776 7.44 -27.47 -22.42
C PRO A 776 8.29 -28.54 -21.70
N GLN A 777 7.68 -29.29 -20.78
CA GLN A 777 8.28 -30.46 -20.11
C GLN A 777 7.49 -31.74 -20.39
N GLU A 778 8.20 -32.88 -20.43
CA GLU A 778 7.62 -34.18 -20.77
C GLU A 778 7.08 -34.90 -19.52
N PHE A 779 5.77 -35.20 -19.51
CA PHE A 779 5.11 -35.90 -18.41
C PHE A 779 4.33 -37.14 -18.85
N CYS A 780 3.94 -37.95 -17.87
CA CYS A 780 3.23 -39.22 -18.00
C CYS A 780 3.96 -40.24 -18.88
N LEU A 781 5.28 -40.39 -18.72
CA LEU A 781 6.08 -41.35 -19.48
C LEU A 781 5.43 -42.75 -19.47
N SER A 782 5.27 -43.32 -20.65
CA SER A 782 4.71 -44.66 -20.82
C SER A 782 5.67 -45.68 -20.21
N ILE A 783 5.35 -46.17 -19.01
CA ILE A 783 6.03 -47.33 -18.43
C ILE A 783 5.58 -48.55 -19.26
N GLY A 784 6.43 -48.94 -20.21
CA GLY A 784 6.17 -49.99 -21.20
C GLY A 784 5.71 -51.35 -20.64
#